data_AF-A0A5N6NYH7-F1
#
_entry.id   AF-A0A5N6NYH7-F1
#
_cell.length_a   1.000
_cell.length_b   1.000
_cell.length_c   1.000
_cell.angle_alpha   90.00
_cell.angle_beta   90.00
_cell.angle_gamma   90.00
#
_symmetry.space_group_name_H-M   'P 1'
#
loop_
_entity.id
_entity.type
_entity.pdbx_description
1 polymer ?
#
loop_
_entity_poly.entity_id
_entity_poly.type
_entity_poly.pdbx_seq_one_letter_code
_entity_poly.pdbx_strand_id
1 'polypeptide(L)'
;MAAPLEGFLTDEQREVLKTATQSTEILSSSPKSPSWLMAEHQIRAPAGERAPNVGIAVRHVRRSHSGKFVKVKKDGGGGKGTWGKLLDTDGDVHIDRNDPNYDSGEEPYQLVGSAISDPLDEYKRKVASIIDEYFTTGDVDLAASELRELRSSEYHPYFIKRLVSMAMDRHDKEKEMASVLLSALYSDVISSTQIKQGFFMLLESADDLAVDILDTVEILALFIARAVVDDILPPAFVTRAKKSLPESSKGVQVLQTAEKSYLSAPHHAELVERRWGGTIHITVDEVKKRISDLLREYAESGDTSEACRCIRQLGVAFFHHEVVKRALVLAMENRASEPLILKLLKEASEVGLISSSQMVKGFSRLRESLDDLALDIPSAKSLFESLVQLAVTDNWLDSSFVNPHGDGSVIEAEDDAKLRRYKEEIVSVIHEYFLSDDIPELIRSLEDLRLPEYNPVFLKKLITLAMDRKNREKEMASVLLSALHIEIFSTQDIVDGFTLLLESAEDTALDILDASNELALFLARAVIDDVLAPLNLEEIGSRLAPNCNGSETVHVAQSLIGARHAGERLLRCWGGGTGWAVEDAKDKIVKLLEEYETGGVVGEACQCIRDLGMPFFNHEVVKKALVMAMEKKNERMLDLLQECYSEGLITTNQMTKGFGRVKDGLDDLALDIPDAEEKFKVYYEHAMVRGWLVPA
;
A
#
# COMPACT_ATOMS: atom_id res chain seq x y z
N MET A 1 -44.40 8.86 -31.75
CA MET A 1 -43.40 9.93 -31.99
C MET A 1 -42.46 9.90 -30.80
N ALA A 2 -41.27 9.33 -30.97
CA ALA A 2 -40.25 9.27 -29.93
C ALA A 2 -39.35 10.51 -30.05
N ALA A 3 -39.01 11.12 -28.91
CA ALA A 3 -38.08 12.25 -28.81
C ALA A 3 -36.62 11.77 -29.05
N PRO A 4 -35.71 12.64 -29.51
CA PRO A 4 -34.32 12.26 -29.78
C PRO A 4 -33.52 12.15 -28.48
N LEU A 5 -32.67 11.13 -28.41
CA LEU A 5 -31.63 10.97 -27.38
C LEU A 5 -30.59 12.08 -27.53
N GLU A 6 -30.47 12.95 -26.52
CA GLU A 6 -29.36 13.90 -26.40
C GLU A 6 -28.08 13.11 -26.09
N GLY A 7 -27.05 13.32 -26.92
CA GLY A 7 -25.74 12.72 -26.74
C GLY A 7 -24.99 13.38 -25.58
N PHE A 8 -24.31 12.56 -24.78
CA PHE A 8 -23.58 12.88 -23.55
C PHE A 8 -22.46 13.95 -23.62
N LEU A 9 -22.23 14.61 -24.75
CA LEU A 9 -21.17 15.61 -24.90
C LEU A 9 -21.61 16.76 -25.80
N THR A 10 -21.42 18.00 -25.34
CA THR A 10 -21.63 19.21 -26.14
C THR A 10 -20.57 19.33 -27.24
N ASP A 11 -20.87 20.08 -28.31
CA ASP A 11 -19.92 20.26 -29.43
C ASP A 11 -18.61 20.93 -28.98
N GLU A 12 -18.67 21.78 -27.95
CA GLU A 12 -17.49 22.37 -27.31
C GLU A 12 -16.64 21.32 -26.58
N GLN A 13 -17.27 20.36 -25.89
CA GLN A 13 -16.57 19.26 -25.22
C GLN A 13 -15.91 18.29 -26.21
N ARG A 14 -16.47 18.09 -27.41
CA ARG A 14 -15.84 17.28 -28.47
C ARG A 14 -14.61 17.95 -29.08
N GLU A 15 -14.62 19.27 -29.24
CA GLU A 15 -13.47 20.00 -29.78
C GLU A 15 -12.32 20.07 -28.77
N VAL A 16 -12.62 20.17 -27.47
CA VAL A 16 -11.59 20.06 -26.41
C VAL A 16 -10.94 18.66 -26.41
N LEU A 17 -11.72 17.60 -26.61
CA LEU A 17 -11.22 16.23 -26.69
C LEU A 17 -10.31 16.01 -27.91
N LYS A 18 -10.67 16.58 -29.08
CA LYS A 18 -9.83 16.55 -30.28
C LYS A 18 -8.51 17.30 -30.07
N THR A 19 -8.56 18.44 -29.40
CA THR A 19 -7.37 19.25 -29.11
C THR A 19 -6.42 18.54 -28.14
N ALA A 20 -6.96 17.81 -27.15
CA ALA A 20 -6.18 16.98 -26.23
C ALA A 20 -5.50 15.79 -26.95
N THR A 21 -6.20 15.12 -27.87
CA THR A 21 -5.60 14.01 -28.65
C THR A 21 -4.49 14.44 -29.60
N GLN A 22 -4.56 15.65 -30.17
CA GLN A 22 -3.47 16.19 -31.01
C GLN A 22 -2.27 16.69 -30.20
N SER A 23 -2.47 17.05 -28.94
CA SER A 23 -1.39 17.49 -28.03
C SER A 23 -0.56 16.33 -27.48
N THR A 24 -1.11 15.11 -27.52
CA THR A 24 -0.49 13.91 -26.95
C THR A 24 0.53 13.25 -27.91
N GLU A 25 0.49 13.56 -29.21
CA GLU A 25 1.47 13.05 -30.18
C GLU A 25 2.77 13.87 -30.28
N ILE A 26 2.91 15.00 -29.54
CA ILE A 26 4.10 15.87 -29.63
C ILE A 26 4.96 15.87 -28.35
N LEU A 27 4.57 15.15 -27.29
CA LEU A 27 5.35 15.05 -26.04
C LEU A 27 5.83 13.63 -25.74
N SER A 28 6.36 12.93 -26.75
CA SER A 28 7.25 11.78 -26.54
C SER A 28 8.69 12.11 -26.95
N SER A 29 9.29 13.12 -26.34
CA SER A 29 10.76 13.18 -26.22
C SER A 29 11.14 14.07 -25.05
N SER A 30 11.67 13.45 -23.99
CA SER A 30 12.47 14.14 -22.98
C SER A 30 13.79 13.40 -22.77
N PRO A 31 14.85 14.15 -22.41
CA PRO A 31 16.22 13.81 -22.76
C PRO A 31 16.86 12.91 -21.70
N LYS A 32 17.55 11.86 -22.16
CA LYS A 32 18.49 11.09 -21.33
C LYS A 32 19.77 11.92 -21.11
N SER A 33 20.25 11.99 -19.88
CA SER A 33 21.68 12.15 -19.49
C SER A 33 21.81 12.09 -17.95
N PRO A 34 22.95 11.68 -17.37
CA PRO A 34 23.64 10.40 -17.57
C PRO A 34 24.09 9.75 -16.23
N SER A 35 24.43 8.46 -16.30
CA SER A 35 25.14 7.67 -15.29
C SER A 35 26.32 7.05 -16.07
N TRP A 36 27.60 7.08 -15.72
CA TRP A 36 28.38 7.11 -14.48
C TRP A 36 29.84 7.52 -14.84
N LEU A 37 30.70 7.78 -13.83
CA LEU A 37 32.03 7.16 -13.63
C LEU A 37 33.00 8.10 -12.88
N MET A 38 33.41 7.66 -11.69
CA MET A 38 34.72 7.97 -11.11
C MET A 38 35.72 6.96 -11.65
N ALA A 39 36.83 7.44 -12.20
CA ALA A 39 38.08 6.69 -12.30
C ALA A 39 39.24 7.61 -11.90
N GLU A 40 39.98 7.13 -10.92
CA GLU A 40 41.32 7.49 -10.45
C GLU A 40 42.18 8.32 -11.40
N HIS A 41 42.93 9.30 -10.89
CA HIS A 41 44.39 9.18 -10.73
C HIS A 41 45.01 10.43 -10.06
N GLN A 42 45.73 10.17 -8.96
CA GLN A 42 46.98 10.78 -8.51
C GLN A 42 47.28 12.24 -8.88
N ILE A 43 47.33 13.14 -7.89
CA ILE A 43 48.23 14.31 -7.94
C ILE A 43 48.93 14.49 -6.59
N ARG A 44 50.25 14.24 -6.61
CA ARG A 44 51.24 14.59 -5.61
C ARG A 44 51.61 16.07 -5.82
N ALA A 45 51.55 16.88 -4.77
CA ALA A 45 51.94 18.30 -4.79
C ALA A 45 53.39 18.50 -5.26
N PRO A 46 53.72 19.66 -5.87
CA PRO A 46 54.48 20.62 -5.08
C PRO A 46 54.16 22.12 -5.30
N ALA A 47 54.66 22.87 -4.33
CA ALA A 47 54.77 24.31 -4.13
C ALA A 47 54.90 25.24 -5.36
N GLY A 48 54.33 26.44 -5.19
CA GLY A 48 55.16 27.64 -5.05
C GLY A 48 55.47 28.49 -6.29
N GLU A 49 54.68 29.56 -6.42
CA GLU A 49 55.09 30.94 -6.78
C GLU A 49 55.63 31.31 -8.18
N ARG A 50 54.88 32.26 -8.77
CA ARG A 50 55.30 33.52 -9.44
C ARG A 50 56.01 33.49 -10.82
N ALA A 51 55.17 33.67 -11.85
CA ALA A 51 55.16 34.78 -12.84
C ALA A 51 56.42 35.02 -13.76
N PRO A 52 56.35 35.92 -14.77
CA PRO A 52 56.05 35.57 -16.16
C PRO A 52 57.15 36.03 -17.16
N ASN A 53 57.13 35.58 -18.43
CA ASN A 53 57.42 36.43 -19.62
C ASN A 53 57.53 35.68 -20.97
N VAL A 54 56.80 36.23 -21.96
CA VAL A 54 57.25 36.71 -23.29
C VAL A 54 57.81 35.74 -24.36
N GLY A 55 57.25 35.85 -25.57
CA GLY A 55 57.97 35.71 -26.85
C GLY A 55 57.40 34.65 -27.82
N ILE A 56 56.39 34.96 -28.66
CA ILE A 56 56.48 35.49 -30.05
C ILE A 56 57.11 34.52 -31.09
N ALA A 57 56.29 34.06 -32.05
CA ALA A 57 56.54 33.98 -33.52
C ALA A 57 55.40 33.17 -34.19
N VAL A 58 54.31 33.74 -34.72
CA VAL A 58 54.11 34.47 -36.00
C VAL A 58 54.23 33.56 -37.25
N ARG A 59 53.11 33.22 -37.92
CA ARG A 59 52.66 33.78 -39.23
C ARG A 59 51.45 33.08 -39.88
N HIS A 60 50.39 33.90 -40.05
CA HIS A 60 49.49 34.11 -41.20
C HIS A 60 48.50 33.04 -41.74
N VAL A 61 47.22 33.23 -41.36
CA VAL A 61 46.09 33.74 -42.18
C VAL A 61 45.92 33.26 -43.63
N ARG A 62 44.78 32.62 -43.93
CA ARG A 62 43.80 33.09 -44.95
C ARG A 62 42.39 32.50 -44.74
N ARG A 63 41.40 33.33 -45.09
CA ARG A 63 39.96 33.28 -44.80
C ARG A 63 39.15 32.32 -45.70
N SER A 64 38.09 31.78 -45.09
CA SER A 64 36.68 31.63 -45.53
C SER A 64 36.35 31.29 -47.00
N HIS A 65 35.46 30.31 -47.22
CA HIS A 65 34.16 30.51 -47.91
C HIS A 65 33.21 29.30 -47.76
N SER A 66 31.93 29.64 -47.58
CA SER A 66 30.73 28.81 -47.58
C SER A 66 30.38 28.19 -48.95
N GLY A 67 29.72 27.03 -48.98
CA GLY A 67 28.97 26.58 -50.17
C GLY A 67 28.39 25.17 -50.07
N LYS A 68 27.04 25.07 -49.96
CA LYS A 68 26.21 23.86 -50.20
C LYS A 68 26.39 23.32 -51.63
N PHE A 69 26.13 22.03 -51.89
CA PHE A 69 25.57 21.40 -53.13
C PHE A 69 25.66 19.86 -52.92
N VAL A 70 24.83 18.92 -53.42
CA VAL A 70 23.50 18.87 -54.04
C VAL A 70 23.09 17.37 -54.14
N LYS A 71 21.79 17.08 -54.15
CA LYS A 71 21.21 15.74 -54.36
C LYS A 71 21.14 15.44 -55.86
N VAL A 72 21.78 14.37 -56.35
CA VAL A 72 21.65 13.89 -57.74
C VAL A 72 20.82 12.61 -57.79
N LYS A 73 19.73 12.67 -58.54
CA LYS A 73 18.84 11.55 -58.86
C LYS A 73 19.38 10.87 -60.12
N LYS A 74 19.70 9.57 -60.05
CA LYS A 74 20.13 8.77 -61.20
C LYS A 74 19.05 7.74 -61.51
N ASP A 75 18.11 8.14 -62.37
CA ASP A 75 17.28 7.22 -63.15
C ASP A 75 17.75 7.32 -64.60
N GLY A 76 18.02 6.18 -65.24
CA GLY A 76 18.57 6.15 -66.59
C GLY A 76 18.53 4.77 -67.25
N GLY A 77 17.36 4.46 -67.83
CA GLY A 77 16.99 3.50 -68.87
C GLY A 77 18.03 2.61 -69.60
N GLY A 78 17.68 1.32 -69.71
CA GLY A 78 17.33 0.69 -71.00
C GLY A 78 18.42 0.04 -71.87
N GLY A 79 18.33 -1.30 -72.03
CA GLY A 79 18.24 -1.93 -73.37
C GLY A 79 19.42 -2.74 -73.95
N LYS A 80 19.19 -4.06 -74.07
CA LYS A 80 19.70 -5.05 -75.06
C LYS A 80 21.20 -5.41 -75.12
N GLY A 81 21.51 -6.65 -74.71
CA GLY A 81 22.70 -7.40 -75.14
C GLY A 81 23.43 -8.10 -73.99
N THR A 82 23.18 -9.41 -73.86
CA THR A 82 23.89 -10.51 -73.15
C THR A 82 25.33 -10.18 -72.68
N TRP A 83 25.80 -10.60 -71.50
CA TRP A 83 26.27 -11.96 -71.18
C TRP A 83 26.01 -12.30 -69.70
N GLY A 84 25.38 -13.45 -69.43
CA GLY A 84 25.25 -13.97 -68.07
C GLY A 84 26.55 -14.60 -67.56
N LYS A 85 26.70 -14.62 -66.22
CA LYS A 85 27.11 -15.77 -65.38
C LYS A 85 27.22 -15.28 -63.93
N LEU A 86 26.49 -15.89 -62.99
CA LEU A 86 26.88 -17.15 -62.33
C LEU A 86 28.12 -16.94 -61.46
N LEU A 87 27.90 -16.41 -60.27
CA LEU A 87 28.52 -16.89 -59.04
C LEU A 87 27.47 -16.78 -57.94
N ASP A 88 27.06 -17.93 -57.42
CA ASP A 88 26.61 -18.03 -56.03
C ASP A 88 27.71 -17.41 -55.16
N THR A 89 27.36 -16.35 -54.45
CA THR A 89 28.04 -15.99 -53.22
C THR A 89 27.02 -16.14 -52.11
N ASP A 90 26.87 -17.37 -51.61
CA ASP A 90 26.53 -17.62 -50.21
C ASP A 90 27.68 -17.05 -49.36
N GLY A 91 27.72 -15.73 -49.27
CA GLY A 91 28.59 -14.99 -48.37
C GLY A 91 27.70 -14.15 -47.48
N ASP A 92 27.66 -14.49 -46.19
CA ASP A 92 27.17 -13.58 -45.17
C ASP A 92 27.81 -12.21 -45.41
N VAL A 93 27.00 -11.20 -45.71
CA VAL A 93 27.46 -9.83 -45.90
C VAL A 93 27.85 -9.32 -44.52
N HIS A 94 29.11 -9.52 -44.13
CA HIS A 94 29.64 -8.91 -42.93
C HIS A 94 29.78 -7.41 -43.15
N ILE A 95 28.86 -6.65 -42.54
CA ILE A 95 28.92 -5.20 -42.53
C ILE A 95 30.07 -4.79 -41.59
N ASP A 96 31.13 -4.22 -42.14
CA ASP A 96 32.25 -3.68 -41.35
C ASP A 96 31.90 -2.30 -40.80
N ARG A 97 31.82 -2.19 -39.48
CA ARG A 97 31.52 -0.95 -38.75
C ARG A 97 32.62 0.12 -38.88
N ASN A 98 33.78 -0.24 -39.40
CA ASN A 98 34.88 0.69 -39.64
C ASN A 98 34.99 1.15 -41.11
N ASP A 99 34.03 0.79 -41.99
CA ASP A 99 34.00 1.31 -43.35
C ASP A 99 33.56 2.80 -43.36
N PRO A 100 34.30 3.71 -44.01
CA PRO A 100 33.94 5.13 -44.14
C PRO A 100 32.58 5.40 -44.80
N ASN A 101 32.00 4.42 -45.48
CA ASN A 101 30.70 4.49 -46.12
C ASN A 101 29.62 3.65 -45.40
N TYR A 102 29.87 3.21 -44.16
CA TYR A 102 28.93 2.49 -43.30
C TYR A 102 27.69 3.35 -42.99
N ASP A 103 26.50 2.82 -43.31
CA ASP A 103 25.21 3.36 -42.88
C ASP A 103 24.56 2.41 -41.87
N SER A 104 24.34 2.91 -40.64
CA SER A 104 23.68 2.18 -39.57
C SER A 104 22.24 1.75 -39.90
N GLY A 105 21.63 2.30 -40.95
CA GLY A 105 20.29 1.92 -41.43
C GLY A 105 20.23 0.61 -42.22
N GLU A 106 21.37 0.01 -42.58
CA GLU A 106 21.44 -1.25 -43.33
C GLU A 106 21.57 -2.50 -42.44
N GLU A 107 21.67 -2.36 -41.11
CA GLU A 107 21.64 -3.50 -40.19
C GLU A 107 20.22 -4.12 -40.16
N PRO A 108 20.06 -5.44 -40.38
CA PRO A 108 18.77 -6.10 -40.25
C PRO A 108 18.21 -5.90 -38.84
N TYR A 109 17.01 -5.33 -38.73
CA TYR A 109 16.30 -5.15 -37.46
C TYR A 109 16.21 -6.48 -36.72
N GLN A 110 17.06 -6.66 -35.71
CA GLN A 110 16.92 -7.75 -34.76
C GLN A 110 15.74 -7.39 -33.86
N LEU A 111 14.59 -8.03 -34.09
CA LEU A 111 13.48 -8.03 -33.14
C LEU A 111 14.06 -8.40 -31.78
N VAL A 112 14.17 -7.41 -30.89
CA VAL A 112 14.56 -7.63 -29.49
C VAL A 112 13.44 -8.44 -28.88
N GLY A 113 13.61 -9.76 -28.89
CA GLY A 113 12.82 -10.66 -28.07
C GLY A 113 12.88 -10.15 -26.63
N SER A 114 11.74 -10.13 -25.96
CA SER A 114 11.63 -9.89 -24.52
C SER A 114 12.81 -10.53 -23.81
N ALA A 115 13.59 -9.75 -23.04
CA ALA A 115 14.69 -10.27 -22.25
C ALA A 115 14.17 -11.50 -21.49
N ILE A 116 14.76 -12.66 -21.77
CA ILE A 116 14.48 -13.90 -21.05
C ILE A 116 14.83 -13.57 -19.59
N SER A 117 13.82 -13.35 -18.75
CA SER A 117 14.03 -13.07 -17.34
C SER A 117 14.71 -14.29 -16.74
N ASP A 118 15.88 -14.09 -16.13
CA ASP A 118 16.54 -15.14 -15.35
C ASP A 118 15.54 -15.63 -14.28
N PRO A 119 15.30 -16.96 -14.13
CA PRO A 119 14.46 -17.50 -13.06
C PRO A 119 14.78 -16.93 -11.68
N LEU A 120 16.05 -16.59 -11.43
CA LEU A 120 16.45 -15.95 -10.18
C LEU A 120 15.91 -14.52 -10.05
N ASP A 121 15.91 -13.73 -11.12
CA ASP A 121 15.42 -12.34 -11.07
C ASP A 121 13.90 -12.27 -10.92
N GLU A 122 13.19 -13.24 -11.49
CA GLU A 122 11.75 -13.40 -11.24
C GLU A 122 11.49 -13.74 -9.76
N TYR A 123 12.27 -14.67 -9.19
CA TYR A 123 12.19 -15.01 -7.77
C TYR A 123 12.44 -13.80 -6.87
N LYS A 124 13.50 -13.01 -7.13
CA LYS A 124 13.80 -11.79 -6.35
C LYS A 124 12.65 -10.80 -6.36
N ARG A 125 12.01 -10.61 -7.52
CA ARG A 125 10.86 -9.69 -7.67
C ARG A 125 9.65 -10.17 -6.89
N LYS A 126 9.33 -11.46 -6.98
CA LYS A 126 8.21 -12.06 -6.22
C LYS A 126 8.46 -11.99 -4.73
N VAL A 127 9.66 -12.34 -4.26
CA VAL A 127 10.05 -12.24 -2.84
C VAL A 127 9.93 -10.82 -2.31
N ALA A 128 10.38 -9.81 -3.06
CA ALA A 128 10.21 -8.42 -2.63
C ALA A 128 8.72 -8.06 -2.47
N SER A 129 7.86 -8.50 -3.39
CA SER A 129 6.41 -8.30 -3.30
C SER A 129 5.80 -8.97 -2.06
N ILE A 130 6.16 -10.23 -1.79
CA ILE A 130 5.67 -10.98 -0.61
C ILE A 130 6.07 -10.27 0.68
N ILE A 131 7.32 -9.79 0.76
CA ILE A 131 7.82 -9.08 1.95
C ILE A 131 7.11 -7.74 2.15
N ASP A 132 6.90 -6.96 1.07
CA ASP A 132 6.19 -5.68 1.14
C ASP A 132 4.72 -5.86 1.54
N GLU A 133 4.07 -6.89 1.02
CA GLU A 133 2.70 -7.26 1.39
C GLU A 133 2.63 -7.66 2.85
N TYR A 134 3.53 -8.52 3.30
CA TYR A 134 3.60 -8.90 4.71
C TYR A 134 3.83 -7.71 5.63
N PHE A 135 4.72 -6.77 5.30
CA PHE A 135 4.90 -5.56 6.12
C PHE A 135 3.68 -4.66 6.19
N THR A 136 2.78 -4.75 5.20
CA THR A 136 1.52 -4.02 5.17
C THR A 136 0.44 -4.73 5.98
N THR A 137 0.27 -6.05 5.77
CA THR A 137 -0.86 -6.81 6.31
C THR A 137 -0.57 -7.46 7.67
N GLY A 138 0.69 -7.82 7.93
CA GLY A 138 1.08 -8.65 9.07
C GLY A 138 0.61 -10.10 8.98
N ASP A 139 0.10 -10.54 7.82
CA ASP A 139 -0.42 -11.90 7.64
C ASP A 139 0.72 -12.90 7.38
N VAL A 140 1.06 -13.64 8.43
CA VAL A 140 2.10 -14.68 8.43
C VAL A 140 1.70 -15.87 7.57
N ASP A 141 0.42 -16.29 7.62
CA ASP A 141 -0.06 -17.48 6.92
C ASP A 141 -0.12 -17.25 5.41
N LEU A 142 -0.52 -16.04 4.99
CA LEU A 142 -0.45 -15.62 3.59
C LEU A 142 0.99 -15.62 3.09
N ALA A 143 1.91 -14.94 3.79
CA ALA A 143 3.31 -14.88 3.39
C ALA A 143 3.97 -16.27 3.33
N ALA A 144 3.63 -17.17 4.26
CA ALA A 144 4.08 -18.55 4.25
C ALA A 144 3.54 -19.34 3.05
N SER A 145 2.26 -19.16 2.73
CA SER A 145 1.61 -19.84 1.60
C SER A 145 2.18 -19.38 0.26
N GLU A 146 2.31 -18.08 0.05
CA GLU A 146 2.90 -17.52 -1.17
C GLU A 146 4.36 -17.97 -1.35
N LEU A 147 5.15 -18.01 -0.27
CA LEU A 147 6.52 -18.48 -0.33
C LEU A 147 6.61 -19.98 -0.70
N ARG A 148 5.68 -20.82 -0.22
CA ARG A 148 5.59 -22.24 -0.63
C ARG A 148 5.23 -22.38 -2.10
N GLU A 149 4.31 -21.54 -2.59
CA GLU A 149 3.84 -21.57 -3.98
C GLU A 149 4.92 -21.21 -5.00
N LEU A 150 5.96 -20.44 -4.60
CA LEU A 150 7.10 -20.18 -5.48
C LEU A 150 7.86 -21.45 -5.89
N ARG A 151 7.74 -22.55 -5.13
CA ARG A 151 8.39 -23.85 -5.38
C ARG A 151 9.90 -23.77 -5.66
N SER A 152 10.59 -22.73 -5.18
CA SER A 152 12.04 -22.50 -5.38
C SER A 152 12.79 -22.48 -4.04
N SER A 153 12.71 -23.59 -3.31
CA SER A 153 13.26 -23.71 -1.95
C SER A 153 14.77 -23.44 -1.88
N GLU A 154 15.51 -23.68 -2.95
CA GLU A 154 16.93 -23.40 -3.09
C GLU A 154 17.28 -21.92 -2.88
N TYR A 155 16.33 -21.01 -3.10
CA TYR A 155 16.52 -19.57 -2.95
C TYR A 155 15.97 -19.00 -1.63
N HIS A 156 15.48 -19.84 -0.70
CA HIS A 156 15.06 -19.38 0.63
C HIS A 156 16.16 -18.63 1.43
N PRO A 157 17.47 -18.96 1.33
CA PRO A 157 18.51 -18.12 1.92
C PRO A 157 18.48 -16.66 1.43
N TYR A 158 18.14 -16.44 0.16
CA TYR A 158 17.95 -15.09 -0.37
C TYR A 158 16.72 -14.41 0.22
N PHE A 159 15.61 -15.13 0.42
CA PHE A 159 14.42 -14.58 1.08
C PHE A 159 14.77 -14.01 2.47
N ILE A 160 15.51 -14.77 3.29
CA ILE A 160 15.96 -14.32 4.62
C ILE A 160 16.82 -13.07 4.52
N LYS A 161 17.80 -13.07 3.60
CA LYS A 161 18.64 -11.89 3.35
C LYS A 161 17.78 -10.70 2.97
N ARG A 162 16.85 -10.87 2.03
CA ARG A 162 16.02 -9.79 1.51
C ARG A 162 15.08 -9.23 2.59
N LEU A 163 14.42 -10.10 3.36
CA LEU A 163 13.51 -9.73 4.45
C LEU A 163 14.21 -8.88 5.50
N VAL A 164 15.34 -9.36 6.02
CA VAL A 164 16.10 -8.62 7.05
C VAL A 164 16.67 -7.33 6.47
N SER A 165 17.26 -7.34 5.28
CA SER A 165 17.79 -6.11 4.66
C SER A 165 16.69 -5.06 4.43
N MET A 166 15.50 -5.46 4.00
CA MET A 166 14.37 -4.53 3.84
C MET A 166 13.86 -4.00 5.19
N ALA A 167 13.83 -4.83 6.23
CA ALA A 167 13.42 -4.41 7.57
C ALA A 167 14.41 -3.43 8.23
N MET A 168 15.71 -3.62 7.99
CA MET A 168 16.76 -2.77 8.55
C MET A 168 16.68 -1.31 8.09
N ASP A 169 16.12 -1.08 6.91
CA ASP A 169 15.91 0.25 6.31
C ASP A 169 14.57 0.89 6.70
N ARG A 170 13.79 0.24 7.58
CA ARG A 170 12.44 0.66 7.99
C ARG A 170 12.33 0.88 9.51
N HIS A 171 11.12 1.08 10.03
CA HIS A 171 10.88 1.36 11.45
C HIS A 171 11.00 0.08 12.28
N ASP A 172 10.92 0.22 13.60
CA ASP A 172 11.07 -0.92 14.51
C ASP A 172 9.93 -1.94 14.34
N LYS A 173 8.74 -1.48 13.90
CA LYS A 173 7.61 -2.35 13.52
C LYS A 173 8.05 -3.40 12.49
N GLU A 174 8.64 -2.99 11.36
CA GLU A 174 9.04 -3.93 10.31
C GLU A 174 10.19 -4.85 10.76
N LYS A 175 11.06 -4.38 11.67
CA LYS A 175 12.10 -5.22 12.27
C LYS A 175 11.53 -6.32 13.16
N GLU A 176 10.52 -6.00 13.97
CA GLU A 176 9.79 -6.98 14.76
C GLU A 176 9.03 -7.94 13.86
N MET A 177 8.29 -7.42 12.87
CA MET A 177 7.56 -8.25 11.89
C MET A 177 8.48 -9.23 11.17
N ALA A 178 9.68 -8.81 10.76
CA ALA A 178 10.65 -9.70 10.14
C ALA A 178 11.10 -10.83 11.09
N SER A 179 11.30 -10.54 12.37
CA SER A 179 11.67 -11.55 13.38
C SER A 179 10.55 -12.54 13.65
N VAL A 180 9.31 -12.06 13.73
CA VAL A 180 8.10 -12.89 13.87
C VAL A 180 7.93 -13.80 12.66
N LEU A 181 8.07 -13.26 11.45
CA LEU A 181 7.95 -14.06 10.23
C LEU A 181 9.03 -15.14 10.13
N LEU A 182 10.29 -14.79 10.42
CA LEU A 182 11.37 -15.79 10.42
C LEU A 182 11.12 -16.91 11.43
N SER A 183 10.58 -16.58 12.60
CA SER A 183 10.23 -17.56 13.63
C SER A 183 9.08 -18.46 13.20
N ALA A 184 8.04 -17.91 12.56
CA ALA A 184 6.90 -18.68 12.08
C ALA A 184 7.24 -19.57 10.88
N LEU A 185 8.10 -19.08 9.96
CA LEU A 185 8.54 -19.86 8.80
C LEU A 185 9.56 -20.95 9.16
N TYR A 186 10.23 -20.82 10.31
CA TYR A 186 11.22 -21.79 10.76
C TYR A 186 10.58 -23.16 11.00
N SER A 187 11.27 -24.22 10.56
CA SER A 187 10.87 -25.63 10.66
C SER A 187 9.71 -26.08 9.77
N ASP A 188 8.83 -25.18 9.36
CA ASP A 188 7.72 -25.45 8.44
C ASP A 188 8.10 -25.16 6.97
N VAL A 189 8.41 -23.90 6.64
CA VAL A 189 8.72 -23.47 5.26
C VAL A 189 10.22 -23.39 5.01
N ILE A 190 10.99 -22.96 6.01
CA ILE A 190 12.43 -22.70 5.91
C ILE A 190 13.18 -23.59 6.91
N SER A 191 14.17 -24.31 6.39
CA SER A 191 15.04 -25.17 7.20
C SER A 191 16.09 -24.38 7.98
N SER A 192 16.56 -24.95 9.10
CA SER A 192 17.67 -24.40 9.89
C SER A 192 18.95 -24.16 9.09
N THR A 193 19.21 -24.98 8.06
CA THR A 193 20.37 -24.80 7.18
C THR A 193 20.21 -23.55 6.31
N GLN A 194 19.01 -23.33 5.77
CA GLN A 194 18.72 -22.14 4.97
C GLN A 194 18.74 -20.86 5.82
N ILE A 195 18.20 -20.89 7.05
CA ILE A 195 18.30 -19.77 8.01
C ILE A 195 19.76 -19.39 8.24
N LYS A 196 20.62 -20.36 8.58
CA LYS A 196 22.06 -20.12 8.79
C LYS A 196 22.71 -19.52 7.55
N GLN A 197 22.38 -20.02 6.37
CA GLN A 197 22.95 -19.53 5.13
C GLN A 197 22.47 -18.11 4.81
N GLY A 198 21.19 -17.79 5.02
CA GLY A 198 20.65 -16.45 4.82
C GLY A 198 21.27 -15.42 5.75
N PHE A 199 21.42 -15.74 7.04
CA PHE A 199 22.15 -14.89 7.99
C PHE A 199 23.64 -14.77 7.68
N PHE A 200 24.27 -15.82 7.15
CA PHE A 200 25.64 -15.73 6.68
C PHE A 200 25.76 -14.78 5.46
N MET A 201 24.84 -14.85 4.51
CA MET A 201 24.79 -13.94 3.36
C MET A 201 24.57 -12.47 3.78
N LEU A 202 23.82 -12.22 4.87
CA LEU A 202 23.66 -10.88 5.45
C LEU A 202 24.97 -10.36 6.02
N LEU A 203 25.70 -11.20 6.75
CA LEU A 203 27.01 -10.88 7.32
C LEU A 203 28.06 -10.61 6.24
N GLU A 204 28.05 -11.37 5.14
CA GLU A 204 28.93 -11.13 3.98
C GLU A 204 28.63 -9.79 3.31
N SER A 205 27.36 -9.37 3.25
CA SER A 205 26.98 -8.07 2.70
C SER A 205 26.92 -6.94 3.73
N ALA A 206 27.39 -7.14 4.97
CA ALA A 206 27.28 -6.13 6.02
C ALA A 206 28.08 -4.85 5.68
N ASP A 207 29.19 -4.98 4.96
CA ASP A 207 29.97 -3.83 4.49
C ASP A 207 29.19 -3.00 3.44
N ASP A 208 28.48 -3.67 2.51
CA ASP A 208 27.65 -3.02 1.49
C ASP A 208 26.39 -2.39 2.11
N LEU A 209 25.69 -3.11 2.99
CA LEU A 209 24.48 -2.62 3.67
C LEU A 209 24.77 -1.35 4.48
N ALA A 210 25.97 -1.27 5.06
CA ALA A 210 26.37 -0.11 5.85
C ALA A 210 26.74 1.13 5.02
N VAL A 211 26.70 1.04 3.69
CA VAL A 211 26.75 2.22 2.80
C VAL A 211 25.40 2.93 2.83
N ASP A 212 24.30 2.17 2.84
CA ASP A 212 22.93 2.71 2.78
C ASP A 212 22.33 2.92 4.18
N ILE A 213 22.68 2.09 5.16
CA ILE A 213 22.10 2.09 6.51
C ILE A 213 23.20 2.36 7.55
N LEU A 214 23.17 3.57 8.14
CA LEU A 214 24.20 4.04 9.09
C LEU A 214 24.44 3.09 10.27
N ASP A 215 23.37 2.59 10.90
CA ASP A 215 23.41 1.74 12.10
C ASP A 215 23.35 0.23 11.77
N THR A 216 23.84 -0.17 10.60
CA THR A 216 23.83 -1.57 10.13
C THR A 216 24.41 -2.54 11.16
N VAL A 217 25.50 -2.15 11.84
CA VAL A 217 26.20 -3.03 12.78
C VAL A 217 25.32 -3.33 13.99
N GLU A 218 24.70 -2.31 14.56
CA GLU A 218 23.85 -2.37 15.74
C GLU A 218 22.55 -3.13 15.45
N ILE A 219 21.90 -2.82 14.32
CA ILE A 219 20.62 -3.42 13.95
C ILE A 219 20.78 -4.89 13.56
N LEU A 220 21.78 -5.23 12.73
CA LEU A 220 22.00 -6.63 12.33
C LEU A 220 22.50 -7.48 13.51
N ALA A 221 23.27 -6.89 14.44
CA ALA A 221 23.66 -7.56 15.67
C ALA A 221 22.45 -7.92 16.53
N LEU A 222 21.45 -7.04 16.58
CA LEU A 222 20.21 -7.27 17.28
C LEU A 222 19.36 -8.36 16.61
N PHE A 223 19.27 -8.38 15.26
CA PHE A 223 18.62 -9.48 14.52
C PHE A 223 19.26 -10.84 14.81
N ILE A 224 20.60 -10.91 14.86
CA ILE A 224 21.30 -12.15 15.19
C ILE A 224 21.01 -12.57 16.63
N ALA A 225 21.04 -11.62 17.58
CA ALA A 225 20.70 -11.91 18.97
C ALA A 225 19.25 -12.41 19.11
N ARG A 226 18.30 -11.76 18.40
CA ARG A 226 16.88 -12.13 18.38
C ARG A 226 16.70 -13.54 17.82
N ALA A 227 17.32 -13.84 16.68
CA ALA A 227 17.29 -15.15 16.06
C ALA A 227 17.90 -16.27 16.93
N VAL A 228 18.88 -15.95 17.78
CA VAL A 228 19.42 -16.91 18.77
C VAL A 228 18.46 -17.10 19.94
N VAL A 229 17.79 -16.04 20.41
CA VAL A 229 16.79 -16.11 21.48
C VAL A 229 15.53 -16.86 21.02
N ASP A 230 15.10 -16.68 19.78
CA ASP A 230 13.96 -17.39 19.16
C ASP A 230 14.28 -18.84 18.76
N ASP A 231 15.47 -19.35 19.09
CA ASP A 231 15.93 -20.70 18.75
C ASP A 231 15.94 -21.04 17.25
N ILE A 232 15.86 -20.04 16.36
CA ILE A 232 15.98 -20.22 14.90
C ILE A 232 17.45 -20.28 14.44
N LEU A 233 18.37 -19.68 15.20
CA LEU A 233 19.81 -19.80 15.04
C LEU A 233 20.48 -20.40 16.28
N PRO A 234 21.37 -21.40 16.13
CA PRO A 234 22.08 -21.93 17.29
C PRO A 234 23.16 -20.94 17.78
N PRO A 235 23.43 -20.81 19.09
CA PRO A 235 24.48 -19.94 19.62
C PRO A 235 25.87 -20.18 19.01
N ALA A 236 26.16 -21.44 18.64
CA ALA A 236 27.41 -21.81 17.97
C ALA A 236 27.60 -21.13 16.60
N PHE A 237 26.53 -20.64 15.97
CA PHE A 237 26.59 -19.90 14.71
C PHE A 237 27.53 -18.71 14.79
N VAL A 238 27.44 -17.90 15.86
CA VAL A 238 28.26 -16.69 16.06
C VAL A 238 29.75 -17.03 15.99
N THR A 239 30.16 -18.04 16.74
CA THR A 239 31.58 -18.48 16.78
C THR A 239 32.07 -19.08 15.46
N ARG A 240 31.18 -19.71 14.67
CA ARG A 240 31.54 -20.33 13.39
C ARG A 240 31.61 -19.29 12.28
N ALA A 241 30.60 -18.41 12.18
CA ALA A 241 30.56 -17.34 11.19
C ALA A 241 31.76 -16.40 11.33
N LYS A 242 32.16 -16.07 12.57
CA LYS A 242 33.34 -15.24 12.86
C LYS A 242 34.66 -15.82 12.31
N LYS A 243 34.78 -17.15 12.18
CA LYS A 243 35.97 -17.80 11.61
C LYS A 243 35.98 -17.81 10.09
N SER A 244 34.83 -17.65 9.47
CA SER A 244 34.65 -17.71 8.01
C SER A 244 34.68 -16.33 7.35
N LEU A 245 34.47 -15.26 8.11
CA LEU A 245 34.47 -13.88 7.63
C LEU A 245 35.87 -13.23 7.78
N PRO A 246 36.23 -12.26 6.92
CA PRO A 246 37.45 -11.48 7.07
C PRO A 246 37.48 -10.69 8.39
N GLU A 247 38.61 -10.69 9.10
CA GLU A 247 38.74 -10.05 10.43
C GLU A 247 38.39 -8.55 10.44
N SER A 248 38.59 -7.86 9.32
CA SER A 248 38.30 -6.42 9.16
C SER A 248 36.89 -6.09 8.69
N SER A 249 36.04 -7.09 8.40
CA SER A 249 34.69 -6.87 7.88
C SER A 249 33.74 -6.30 8.93
N LYS A 250 32.75 -5.49 8.52
CA LYS A 250 31.64 -5.10 9.39
C LYS A 250 30.84 -6.31 9.87
N GLY A 251 30.81 -7.41 9.11
CA GLY A 251 30.18 -8.67 9.53
C GLY A 251 30.81 -9.25 10.80
N VAL A 252 32.14 -9.16 10.98
CA VAL A 252 32.78 -9.57 12.24
C VAL A 252 32.43 -8.61 13.38
N GLN A 253 32.31 -7.31 13.12
CA GLN A 253 31.89 -6.32 14.13
C GLN A 253 30.46 -6.58 14.61
N VAL A 254 29.54 -6.86 13.68
CA VAL A 254 28.16 -7.29 13.97
C VAL A 254 28.15 -8.46 14.96
N LEU A 255 28.93 -9.51 14.70
CA LEU A 255 29.00 -10.69 15.57
C LEU A 255 29.58 -10.36 16.96
N GLN A 256 30.59 -9.49 17.02
CA GLN A 256 31.16 -9.04 18.30
C GLN A 256 30.16 -8.22 19.12
N THR A 257 29.41 -7.33 18.47
CA THR A 257 28.36 -6.53 19.09
C THR A 257 27.21 -7.41 19.57
N ALA A 258 26.78 -8.40 18.78
CA ALA A 258 25.74 -9.35 19.17
C ALA A 258 26.13 -10.15 20.42
N GLU A 259 27.36 -10.67 20.44
CA GLU A 259 27.90 -11.45 21.57
C GLU A 259 28.04 -10.58 22.83
N LYS A 260 28.66 -9.41 22.72
CA LYS A 260 29.00 -8.56 23.88
C LYS A 260 27.81 -7.79 24.43
N SER A 261 27.01 -7.18 23.57
CA SER A 261 25.98 -6.22 23.97
C SER A 261 24.63 -6.87 24.24
N TYR A 262 24.34 -8.01 23.60
CA TYR A 262 23.02 -8.65 23.70
C TYR A 262 23.10 -10.03 24.34
N LEU A 263 23.86 -10.98 23.78
CA LEU A 263 23.85 -12.38 24.25
C LEU A 263 24.55 -12.59 25.61
N SER A 264 25.54 -11.77 25.95
CA SER A 264 26.23 -11.84 27.25
C SER A 264 25.54 -11.02 28.35
N ALA A 265 24.47 -10.30 28.03
CA ALA A 265 23.77 -9.47 29.01
C ALA A 265 22.90 -10.32 29.96
N PRO A 266 22.79 -9.94 31.25
CA PRO A 266 21.78 -10.53 32.13
C PRO A 266 20.38 -10.22 31.58
N HIS A 267 19.47 -11.19 31.63
CA HIS A 267 18.11 -11.08 31.05
C HIS A 267 18.09 -10.78 29.54
N HIS A 268 19.09 -11.26 28.79
CA HIS A 268 19.21 -11.00 27.35
C HIS A 268 17.97 -11.35 26.52
N ALA A 269 17.23 -12.42 26.85
CA ALA A 269 16.01 -12.80 26.12
C ALA A 269 14.95 -11.69 26.18
N GLU A 270 14.59 -11.26 27.39
CA GLU A 270 13.61 -10.19 27.63
C GLU A 270 14.08 -8.84 27.07
N LEU A 271 15.39 -8.55 27.18
CA LEU A 271 15.97 -7.33 26.64
C LEU A 271 15.78 -7.28 25.13
N VAL A 272 16.14 -8.36 24.42
CA VAL A 272 16.14 -8.43 22.95
C VAL A 272 14.72 -8.47 22.40
N GLU A 273 13.80 -9.21 23.02
CA GLU A 273 12.36 -9.25 22.64
C GLU A 273 11.71 -7.87 22.72
N ARG A 274 12.08 -7.03 23.71
CA ARG A 274 11.45 -5.71 23.89
C ARG A 274 12.05 -4.60 23.03
N ARG A 275 13.20 -4.80 22.38
CA ARG A 275 13.90 -3.70 21.68
C ARG A 275 13.08 -3.11 20.54
N TRP A 276 12.28 -3.90 19.85
CA TRP A 276 11.43 -3.44 18.74
C TRP A 276 9.94 -3.38 19.07
N GLY A 277 9.58 -3.56 20.35
CA GLY A 277 8.20 -3.42 20.83
C GLY A 277 7.58 -4.67 21.42
N GLY A 278 8.18 -5.86 21.22
CA GLY A 278 7.69 -7.12 21.81
C GLY A 278 6.36 -7.65 21.26
N THR A 279 5.61 -6.84 20.50
CA THR A 279 4.39 -7.23 19.79
C THR A 279 4.29 -6.49 18.45
N ILE A 280 3.78 -7.17 17.41
CA ILE A 280 3.48 -6.56 16.09
C ILE A 280 2.40 -5.45 16.15
N HIS A 281 1.64 -5.41 17.24
CA HIS A 281 0.66 -4.37 17.55
C HIS A 281 1.17 -3.54 18.72
N ILE A 282 1.55 -2.29 18.46
CA ILE A 282 1.75 -1.30 19.52
C ILE A 282 0.37 -0.71 19.82
N THR A 283 -0.13 -0.86 21.04
CA THR A 283 -1.42 -0.25 21.40
C THR A 283 -1.24 1.25 21.63
N VAL A 284 -2.33 2.02 21.44
CA VAL A 284 -2.34 3.46 21.74
C VAL A 284 -1.90 3.73 23.19
N ASP A 285 -2.32 2.88 24.13
CA ASP A 285 -1.94 3.01 25.54
C ASP A 285 -0.44 2.78 25.78
N GLU A 286 0.19 1.88 25.03
CA GLU A 286 1.63 1.65 25.09
C GLU A 286 2.41 2.83 24.49
N VAL A 287 1.96 3.39 23.35
CA VAL A 287 2.54 4.63 22.78
C VAL A 287 2.42 5.78 23.78
N LYS A 288 1.22 5.99 24.33
CA LYS A 288 0.95 6.98 25.37
C LYS A 288 1.93 6.83 26.54
N LYS A 289 2.09 5.63 27.07
CA LYS A 289 3.02 5.34 28.16
C LYS A 289 4.47 5.69 27.77
N ARG A 290 4.94 5.27 26.59
CA ARG A 290 6.27 5.61 26.07
C ARG A 290 6.48 7.12 25.95
N ILE A 291 5.49 7.86 25.47
CA ILE A 291 5.52 9.32 25.40
C ILE A 291 5.67 9.91 26.81
N SER A 292 4.92 9.42 27.79
CA SER A 292 5.04 9.88 29.18
C SER A 292 6.40 9.60 29.80
N ASP A 293 6.96 8.42 29.54
CA ASP A 293 8.27 8.04 30.05
C ASP A 293 9.37 8.91 29.41
N LEU A 294 9.31 9.10 28.09
CA LEU A 294 10.20 9.99 27.32
C LEU A 294 10.16 11.42 27.86
N LEU A 295 8.97 12.00 28.06
CA LEU A 295 8.84 13.37 28.53
C LEU A 295 9.35 13.56 29.96
N ARG A 296 9.17 12.53 30.81
CA ARG A 296 9.71 12.52 32.17
C ARG A 296 11.23 12.45 32.18
N GLU A 297 11.81 11.58 31.37
CA GLU A 297 13.26 11.46 31.21
C GLU A 297 13.86 12.76 30.67
N TYR A 298 13.20 13.40 29.70
CA TYR A 298 13.62 14.71 29.21
C TYR A 298 13.51 15.81 30.27
N ALA A 299 12.45 15.81 31.10
CA ALA A 299 12.31 16.77 32.18
C ALA A 299 13.44 16.67 33.22
N GLU A 300 14.04 15.49 33.39
CA GLU A 300 15.19 15.26 34.27
C GLU A 300 16.54 15.53 33.60
N SER A 301 16.70 15.13 32.33
CA SER A 301 17.97 15.19 31.60
C SER A 301 18.22 16.52 30.88
N GLY A 302 17.16 17.15 30.35
CA GLY A 302 17.24 18.34 29.50
C GLY A 302 17.87 18.12 28.11
N ASP A 303 18.09 16.86 27.70
CA ASP A 303 18.70 16.53 26.40
C ASP A 303 17.65 16.58 25.27
N THR A 304 17.63 17.70 24.53
CA THR A 304 16.68 17.91 23.45
C THR A 304 16.95 17.02 22.24
N SER A 305 18.21 16.68 21.96
CA SER A 305 18.56 15.83 20.82
C SER A 305 18.06 14.41 21.03
N GLU A 306 18.27 13.88 22.23
CA GLU A 306 17.80 12.54 22.60
C GLU A 306 16.26 12.48 22.62
N ALA A 307 15.60 13.47 23.21
CA ALA A 307 14.14 13.55 23.19
C ALA A 307 13.58 13.61 21.75
N CYS A 308 14.18 14.43 20.86
CA CYS A 308 13.80 14.47 19.46
C CYS A 308 14.05 13.14 18.73
N ARG A 309 15.15 12.45 19.04
CA ARG A 309 15.46 11.11 18.50
C ARG A 309 14.41 10.10 18.94
N CYS A 310 14.06 10.07 20.22
CA CYS A 310 13.05 9.18 20.77
C CYS A 310 11.66 9.47 20.18
N ILE A 311 11.28 10.74 20.00
CA ILE A 311 10.02 11.11 19.31
C ILE A 311 10.01 10.57 17.87
N ARG A 312 11.10 10.72 17.10
CA ARG A 312 11.20 10.12 15.75
C ARG A 312 11.04 8.61 15.77
N GLN A 313 11.63 7.94 16.75
CA GLN A 313 11.58 6.49 16.89
C GLN A 313 10.20 5.95 17.27
N LEU A 314 9.31 6.78 17.78
CA LEU A 314 7.91 6.36 18.00
C LEU A 314 7.24 5.93 16.69
N GLY A 315 7.68 6.45 15.54
CA GLY A 315 7.17 6.03 14.22
C GLY A 315 5.70 6.36 13.98
N VAL A 316 5.10 7.24 14.80
CA VAL A 316 3.69 7.62 14.77
C VAL A 316 3.54 9.13 14.54
N ALA A 317 4.03 9.61 13.40
CA ALA A 317 4.05 11.03 13.07
C ALA A 317 2.68 11.72 13.20
N PHE A 318 1.59 10.98 12.93
CA PHE A 318 0.21 11.45 13.05
C PHE A 318 -0.34 11.48 14.48
N PHE A 319 0.40 10.89 15.43
CA PHE A 319 0.08 10.84 16.86
C PHE A 319 0.95 11.81 17.69
N HIS A 320 1.75 12.65 17.04
CA HIS A 320 2.63 13.61 17.71
C HIS A 320 1.87 14.70 18.49
N HIS A 321 0.60 14.95 18.19
CA HIS A 321 -0.26 15.82 19.00
C HIS A 321 -0.37 15.30 20.46
N GLU A 322 -0.21 14.00 20.71
CA GLU A 322 -0.22 13.42 22.06
C GLU A 322 1.07 13.76 22.80
N VAL A 323 2.20 13.85 22.10
CA VAL A 323 3.46 14.39 22.65
C VAL A 323 3.22 15.82 23.12
N VAL A 324 2.59 16.65 22.28
CA VAL A 324 2.27 18.05 22.62
C VAL A 324 1.32 18.11 23.81
N LYS A 325 0.19 17.39 23.79
CA LYS A 325 -0.78 17.36 24.89
C LYS A 325 -0.12 16.94 26.20
N ARG A 326 0.58 15.81 26.24
CA ARG A 326 1.23 15.27 27.45
C ARG A 326 2.36 16.17 27.94
N ALA A 327 3.12 16.77 27.03
CA ALA A 327 4.16 17.73 27.39
C ALA A 327 3.56 18.95 28.10
N LEU A 328 2.49 19.52 27.54
CA LEU A 328 1.78 20.65 28.15
C LEU A 328 1.16 20.28 29.51
N VAL A 329 0.56 19.10 29.65
CA VAL A 329 0.07 18.60 30.95
C VAL A 329 1.23 18.49 31.95
N LEU A 330 2.35 17.89 31.56
CA LEU A 330 3.53 17.77 32.42
C LEU A 330 4.09 19.15 32.84
N ALA A 331 4.05 20.15 31.96
CA ALA A 331 4.43 21.52 32.28
C ALA A 331 3.46 22.22 33.25
N MET A 332 2.18 21.81 33.27
CA MET A 332 1.20 22.29 34.24
C MET A 332 1.34 21.60 35.60
N GLU A 333 1.58 20.27 35.60
CA GLU A 333 1.78 19.46 36.81
C GLU A 333 3.08 19.83 37.53
N ASN A 334 4.16 20.02 36.76
CA ASN A 334 5.48 20.36 37.27
C ASN A 334 6.02 21.65 36.64
N ARG A 335 5.84 22.75 37.37
CA ARG A 335 6.29 24.09 36.96
C ARG A 335 7.81 24.21 36.81
N ALA A 336 8.59 23.32 37.43
CA ALA A 336 10.04 23.32 37.27
C ALA A 336 10.47 22.83 35.88
N SER A 337 9.70 21.93 35.26
CA SER A 337 9.97 21.40 33.91
C SER A 337 9.40 22.24 32.78
N GLU A 338 8.50 23.20 33.06
CA GLU A 338 7.86 24.04 32.04
C GLU A 338 8.84 24.69 31.05
N PRO A 339 9.95 25.33 31.46
CA PRO A 339 10.89 25.95 30.51
C PRO A 339 11.57 24.92 29.60
N LEU A 340 11.88 23.73 30.11
CA LEU A 340 12.47 22.65 29.33
C LEU A 340 11.46 22.10 28.33
N ILE A 341 10.22 21.89 28.75
CA ILE A 341 9.14 21.42 27.88
C ILE A 341 8.88 22.39 26.74
N LEU A 342 8.78 23.69 27.03
CA LEU A 342 8.61 24.71 26.00
C LEU A 342 9.80 24.73 25.04
N LYS A 343 11.03 24.54 25.54
CA LYS A 343 12.23 24.40 24.70
C LYS A 343 12.12 23.19 23.76
N LEU A 344 11.64 22.04 24.24
CA LEU A 344 11.47 20.84 23.41
C LEU A 344 10.42 21.06 22.31
N LEU A 345 9.26 21.60 22.66
CA LEU A 345 8.19 21.85 21.68
C LEU A 345 8.63 22.86 20.60
N LYS A 346 9.42 23.87 21.00
CA LYS A 346 10.04 24.82 20.08
C LYS A 346 10.96 24.13 19.08
N GLU A 347 11.93 23.38 19.58
CA GLU A 347 12.94 22.72 18.76
C GLU A 347 12.30 21.64 17.86
N ALA A 348 11.32 20.91 18.38
CA ALA A 348 10.55 19.94 17.60
C ALA A 348 9.72 20.59 16.48
N SER A 349 9.18 21.79 16.70
CA SER A 349 8.49 22.56 15.66
C SER A 349 9.47 23.12 14.62
N GLU A 350 10.59 23.71 15.05
CA GLU A 350 11.57 24.34 14.16
C GLU A 350 12.27 23.31 13.23
N VAL A 351 12.51 22.10 13.75
CA VAL A 351 13.07 20.98 12.97
C VAL A 351 12.01 20.28 12.11
N GLY A 352 10.73 20.68 12.22
CA GLY A 352 9.62 20.05 11.48
C GLY A 352 9.30 18.63 11.95
N LEU A 353 9.75 18.25 13.15
CA LEU A 353 9.47 16.94 13.74
C LEU A 353 7.99 16.83 14.16
N ILE A 354 7.43 17.93 14.67
CA ILE A 354 6.00 18.07 14.95
C ILE A 354 5.46 19.10 13.96
N SER A 355 4.51 18.69 13.11
CA SER A 355 3.90 19.60 12.14
C SER A 355 3.04 20.66 12.86
N SER A 356 2.78 21.77 12.17
CA SER A 356 1.89 22.82 12.69
C SER A 356 0.47 22.27 12.99
N SER A 357 -0.05 21.35 12.16
CA SER A 357 -1.33 20.69 12.41
C SER A 357 -1.33 19.88 13.71
N GLN A 358 -0.27 19.09 13.94
CA GLN A 358 -0.10 18.29 15.15
C GLN A 358 0.08 19.17 16.40
N MET A 359 0.75 20.31 16.25
CA MET A 359 0.88 21.30 17.32
C MET A 359 -0.48 21.88 17.72
N VAL A 360 -1.23 22.44 16.76
CA VAL A 360 -2.57 23.00 17.00
C VAL A 360 -3.49 21.97 17.64
N LYS A 361 -3.47 20.74 17.12
CA LYS A 361 -4.29 19.64 17.63
C LYS A 361 -3.96 19.27 19.08
N GLY A 362 -2.68 19.25 19.45
CA GLY A 362 -2.25 19.00 20.83
C GLY A 362 -2.82 20.04 21.82
N PHE A 363 -2.80 21.32 21.42
CA PHE A 363 -3.42 22.39 22.20
C PHE A 363 -4.95 22.29 22.25
N SER A 364 -5.62 21.98 21.13
CA SER A 364 -7.08 21.75 21.10
C SER A 364 -7.51 20.62 22.03
N ARG A 365 -6.78 19.50 22.01
CA ARG A 365 -7.09 18.33 22.85
C ARG A 365 -6.87 18.60 24.33
N LEU A 366 -5.86 19.40 24.67
CA LEU A 366 -5.69 19.86 26.04
C LEU A 366 -6.87 20.74 26.47
N ARG A 367 -7.30 21.68 25.61
CA ARG A 367 -8.45 22.57 25.84
C ARG A 367 -9.72 21.79 26.18
N GLU A 368 -10.04 20.76 25.41
CA GLU A 368 -11.20 19.88 25.64
C GLU A 368 -11.13 19.16 26.98
N SER A 369 -9.93 18.77 27.43
CA SER A 369 -9.71 18.09 28.71
C SER A 369 -9.49 19.04 29.91
N LEU A 370 -9.59 20.36 29.75
CA LEU A 370 -9.27 21.31 30.82
C LEU A 370 -10.19 21.22 32.04
N ASP A 371 -11.47 20.91 31.84
CA ASP A 371 -12.41 20.78 32.95
C ASP A 371 -12.10 19.59 33.84
N ASP A 372 -11.70 18.47 33.24
CA ASP A 372 -11.26 17.26 33.95
C ASP A 372 -9.89 17.49 34.60
N LEU A 373 -8.93 18.07 33.86
CA LEU A 373 -7.61 18.42 34.39
C LEU A 373 -7.68 19.42 35.55
N ALA A 374 -8.70 20.29 35.58
CA ALA A 374 -8.91 21.24 36.66
C ALA A 374 -9.29 20.57 37.99
N LEU A 375 -9.74 19.31 37.97
CA LEU A 375 -9.97 18.52 39.19
C LEU A 375 -8.65 18.21 39.90
N ASP A 376 -7.59 17.95 39.14
CA ASP A 376 -6.25 17.65 39.67
C ASP A 376 -5.38 18.91 39.83
N ILE A 377 -5.54 19.88 38.91
CA ILE A 377 -4.76 21.13 38.86
C ILE A 377 -5.72 22.33 38.88
N PRO A 378 -6.04 22.93 40.03
CA PRO A 378 -7.03 24.02 40.14
C PRO A 378 -6.75 25.24 39.25
N SER A 379 -5.48 25.47 38.89
CA SER A 379 -5.05 26.56 38.02
C SER A 379 -4.95 26.19 36.53
N ALA A 380 -5.34 24.98 36.12
CA ALA A 380 -5.17 24.47 34.75
C ALA A 380 -5.62 25.45 33.66
N LYS A 381 -6.82 26.05 33.81
CA LYS A 381 -7.36 27.02 32.84
C LYS A 381 -6.47 28.25 32.67
N SER A 382 -6.06 28.86 33.79
CA SER A 382 -5.17 30.04 33.76
C SER A 382 -3.78 29.73 33.21
N LEU A 383 -3.24 28.55 33.52
CA LEU A 383 -1.95 28.10 32.98
C LEU A 383 -2.05 27.82 31.49
N PHE A 384 -3.14 27.23 31.03
CA PHE A 384 -3.39 26.98 29.61
C PHE A 384 -3.46 28.28 28.82
N GLU A 385 -4.18 29.28 29.30
CA GLU A 385 -4.25 30.61 28.67
C GLU A 385 -2.85 31.24 28.54
N SER A 386 -2.01 31.15 29.59
CA SER A 386 -0.63 31.62 29.54
C SER A 386 0.20 30.87 28.49
N LEU A 387 0.06 29.54 28.40
CA LEU A 387 0.78 28.71 27.42
C LEU A 387 0.33 29.00 25.99
N VAL A 388 -0.97 29.26 25.76
CA VAL A 388 -1.50 29.67 24.46
C VAL A 388 -0.92 31.02 24.02
N GLN A 389 -0.84 32.00 24.93
CA GLN A 389 -0.24 33.31 24.61
C GLN A 389 1.25 33.18 24.23
N LEU A 390 1.99 32.33 24.92
CA LEU A 390 3.39 32.03 24.57
C LEU A 390 3.48 31.35 23.20
N ALA A 391 2.63 30.36 22.95
CA ALA A 391 2.61 29.63 21.68
C ALA A 391 2.23 30.54 20.49
N VAL A 392 1.32 31.50 20.66
CA VAL A 392 1.00 32.50 19.63
C VAL A 392 2.18 33.46 19.42
N THR A 393 2.86 33.87 20.49
CA THR A 393 4.04 34.76 20.40
C THR A 393 5.19 34.11 19.64
N ASP A 394 5.39 32.80 19.86
CA ASP A 394 6.43 32.01 19.19
C ASP A 394 5.95 31.42 17.83
N ASN A 395 4.78 31.84 17.32
CA ASN A 395 4.16 31.42 16.05
C ASN A 395 3.88 29.90 15.92
N TRP A 396 3.62 29.22 17.03
CA TRP A 396 3.19 27.82 17.02
C TRP A 396 1.69 27.68 16.76
N LEU A 397 0.91 28.70 17.12
CA LEU A 397 -0.54 28.78 16.95
C LEU A 397 -0.91 30.10 16.27
N ASP A 398 -1.97 30.07 15.45
CA ASP A 398 -2.55 31.28 14.87
C ASP A 398 -3.42 32.02 15.91
N SER A 399 -3.49 33.34 15.76
CA SER A 399 -4.31 34.25 16.56
C SER A 399 -5.80 33.88 16.60
N SER A 400 -6.29 33.19 15.57
CA SER A 400 -7.64 32.61 15.48
C SER A 400 -7.94 31.57 16.56
N PHE A 401 -6.91 30.92 17.14
CA PHE A 401 -7.07 29.92 18.20
C PHE A 401 -7.62 30.50 19.51
N VAL A 402 -7.48 31.82 19.74
CA VAL A 402 -7.87 32.50 20.98
C VAL A 402 -9.37 32.79 21.06
N ASN A 403 -10.07 32.92 19.93
CA ASN A 403 -11.51 33.24 19.88
C ASN A 403 -12.27 32.35 18.86
N PRO A 404 -12.83 31.20 19.27
CA PRO A 404 -13.60 30.34 18.38
C PRO A 404 -15.04 30.81 18.12
N HIS A 405 -15.57 31.72 18.95
CA HIS A 405 -16.97 32.13 18.91
C HIS A 405 -17.16 33.46 18.18
N GLY A 406 -17.30 33.38 16.85
CA GLY A 406 -18.07 34.34 16.08
C GLY A 406 -19.56 33.97 16.13
N ASP A 407 -20.38 34.93 16.53
CA ASP A 407 -21.85 35.02 16.54
C ASP A 407 -22.63 33.95 15.72
N GLY A 408 -23.06 32.85 16.38
CA GLY A 408 -23.88 31.77 15.79
C GLY A 408 -25.36 31.91 16.17
N SER A 409 -26.25 31.86 15.18
CA SER A 409 -27.68 32.17 15.32
C SER A 409 -28.51 31.03 15.93
N VAL A 410 -29.69 31.35 16.48
CA VAL A 410 -30.62 30.43 17.18
C VAL A 410 -31.07 29.21 16.34
N ILE A 411 -30.93 29.26 15.01
CA ILE A 411 -31.30 28.16 14.09
C ILE A 411 -30.29 27.00 14.16
N GLU A 412 -29.01 27.27 14.44
CA GLU A 412 -27.96 26.25 14.54
C GLU A 412 -28.14 25.34 15.77
N ALA A 413 -28.76 25.86 16.85
CA ALA A 413 -28.94 25.12 18.09
C ALA A 413 -30.02 24.01 17.99
N GLU A 414 -31.04 24.20 17.15
CA GLU A 414 -32.11 23.20 16.97
C GLU A 414 -31.68 22.08 16.01
N ASP A 415 -30.87 22.42 15.01
CA ASP A 415 -30.27 21.46 14.07
C ASP A 415 -29.18 20.61 14.76
N ASP A 416 -28.37 21.21 15.64
CA ASP A 416 -27.37 20.48 16.44
C ASP A 416 -28.03 19.48 17.43
N ALA A 417 -29.20 19.81 17.98
CA ALA A 417 -29.95 18.89 18.84
C ALA A 417 -30.52 17.68 18.08
N LYS A 418 -30.99 17.87 16.85
CA LYS A 418 -31.45 16.76 15.97
C LYS A 418 -30.29 15.86 15.56
N LEU A 419 -29.18 16.46 15.15
CA LEU A 419 -27.97 15.74 14.77
C LEU A 419 -27.42 14.88 15.92
N ARG A 420 -27.46 15.39 17.17
CA ARG A 420 -27.05 14.61 18.35
C ARG A 420 -27.92 13.38 18.57
N ARG A 421 -29.25 13.52 18.50
CA ARG A 421 -30.18 12.38 18.64
C ARG A 421 -29.96 11.35 17.54
N TYR A 422 -29.83 11.82 16.29
CA TYR A 422 -29.54 10.95 15.17
C TYR A 422 -28.26 10.13 15.40
N LYS A 423 -27.16 10.79 15.83
CA LYS A 423 -25.89 10.12 16.16
C LYS A 423 -26.02 9.07 17.26
N GLU A 424 -26.92 9.25 18.23
CA GLU A 424 -27.16 8.27 19.29
C GLU A 424 -27.97 7.07 18.76
N GLU A 425 -29.02 7.32 17.99
CA GLU A 425 -29.92 6.28 17.46
C GLU A 425 -29.21 5.36 16.45
N ILE A 426 -28.45 5.93 15.51
CA ILE A 426 -27.74 5.13 14.49
C ILE A 426 -26.69 4.17 15.07
N VAL A 427 -26.14 4.47 16.25
CA VAL A 427 -25.17 3.58 16.90
C VAL A 427 -25.83 2.26 17.29
N SER A 428 -27.07 2.31 17.78
CA SER A 428 -27.83 1.10 18.11
C SER A 428 -28.12 0.29 16.85
N VAL A 429 -28.57 0.96 15.78
CA VAL A 429 -28.88 0.33 14.49
C VAL A 429 -27.66 -0.37 13.89
N ILE A 430 -26.50 0.30 13.88
CA ILE A 430 -25.24 -0.26 13.36
C ILE A 430 -24.79 -1.46 14.21
N HIS A 431 -24.89 -1.37 15.54
CA HIS A 431 -24.51 -2.48 16.42
C HIS A 431 -25.43 -3.69 16.26
N GLU A 432 -26.74 -3.48 16.10
CA GLU A 432 -27.67 -4.55 15.82
C GLU A 432 -27.34 -5.23 14.50
N TYR A 433 -27.08 -4.45 13.44
CA TYR A 433 -26.63 -4.97 12.16
C TYR A 433 -25.34 -5.79 12.26
N PHE A 434 -24.31 -5.32 12.98
CA PHE A 434 -23.09 -6.12 13.16
C PHE A 434 -23.32 -7.46 13.88
N LEU A 435 -24.43 -7.59 14.64
CA LEU A 435 -24.81 -8.84 15.29
C LEU A 435 -25.69 -9.73 14.41
N SER A 436 -26.62 -9.13 13.65
CA SER A 436 -27.64 -9.85 12.89
C SER A 436 -27.29 -10.09 11.42
N ASP A 437 -26.45 -9.24 10.83
CA ASP A 437 -26.19 -9.14 9.39
C ASP A 437 -27.46 -8.94 8.54
N ASP A 438 -28.51 -8.34 9.14
CA ASP A 438 -29.80 -8.09 8.47
C ASP A 438 -29.80 -6.70 7.82
N ILE A 439 -29.35 -6.64 6.56
CA ILE A 439 -29.35 -5.40 5.75
C ILE A 439 -30.77 -4.84 5.57
N PRO A 440 -31.80 -5.64 5.18
CA PRO A 440 -33.16 -5.14 5.04
C PRO A 440 -33.73 -4.49 6.31
N GLU A 441 -33.48 -5.05 7.49
CA GLU A 441 -33.95 -4.45 8.76
C GLU A 441 -33.23 -3.14 9.08
N LEU A 442 -31.93 -3.06 8.79
CA LEU A 442 -31.19 -1.80 8.94
C LEU A 442 -31.72 -0.73 7.99
N ILE A 443 -32.00 -1.06 6.72
CA ILE A 443 -32.58 -0.12 5.75
C ILE A 443 -33.94 0.38 6.24
N ARG A 444 -34.82 -0.52 6.70
CA ARG A 444 -36.11 -0.13 7.31
C ARG A 444 -35.92 0.82 8.49
N SER A 445 -34.95 0.53 9.36
CA SER A 445 -34.64 1.37 10.52
C SER A 445 -34.19 2.77 10.08
N LEU A 446 -33.35 2.89 9.04
CA LEU A 446 -32.92 4.19 8.50
C LEU A 446 -34.05 4.96 7.83
N GLU A 447 -34.93 4.28 7.08
CA GLU A 447 -36.11 4.90 6.47
C GLU A 447 -37.09 5.41 7.53
N ASP A 448 -37.25 4.68 8.64
CA ASP A 448 -38.10 5.09 9.77
C ASP A 448 -37.58 6.33 10.50
N LEU A 449 -36.26 6.55 10.52
CA LEU A 449 -35.66 7.79 11.05
C LEU A 449 -36.02 9.03 10.20
N ARG A 450 -36.30 8.87 8.90
CA ARG A 450 -36.72 9.93 7.95
C ARG A 450 -35.81 11.17 7.92
N LEU A 451 -34.49 10.97 8.02
CA LEU A 451 -33.48 12.03 8.03
C LEU A 451 -32.38 11.80 6.96
N PRO A 452 -32.72 11.85 5.66
CA PRO A 452 -31.76 11.60 4.57
C PRO A 452 -30.61 12.62 4.54
N GLU A 453 -30.80 13.84 5.05
CA GLU A 453 -29.76 14.86 5.16
C GLU A 453 -28.57 14.43 6.05
N TYR A 454 -28.75 13.41 6.89
CA TYR A 454 -27.69 12.87 7.75
C TYR A 454 -27.13 11.53 7.26
N ASN A 455 -27.46 11.09 6.03
CA ASN A 455 -26.86 9.90 5.41
C ASN A 455 -25.31 9.93 5.40
N PRO A 456 -24.64 11.06 5.09
CA PRO A 456 -23.19 11.18 5.21
C PRO A 456 -22.67 10.91 6.64
N VAL A 457 -23.43 11.32 7.66
CA VAL A 457 -23.09 11.13 9.07
C VAL A 457 -23.23 9.66 9.47
N PHE A 458 -24.25 8.96 8.93
CA PHE A 458 -24.39 7.52 9.10
C PHE A 458 -23.19 6.77 8.53
N LEU A 459 -22.80 7.06 7.28
CA LEU A 459 -21.65 6.43 6.63
C LEU A 459 -20.39 6.61 7.48
N LYS A 460 -20.10 7.85 7.88
CA LYS A 460 -18.96 8.15 8.75
C LYS A 460 -19.02 7.30 10.02
N LYS A 461 -20.17 7.22 10.69
CA LYS A 461 -20.30 6.48 11.95
C LYS A 461 -20.16 4.96 11.75
N LEU A 462 -20.72 4.41 10.67
CA LEU A 462 -20.60 3.00 10.31
C LEU A 462 -19.13 2.60 10.15
N ILE A 463 -18.38 3.33 9.32
CA ILE A 463 -16.97 3.02 9.06
C ILE A 463 -16.13 3.20 10.33
N THR A 464 -16.33 4.28 11.09
CA THR A 464 -15.60 4.48 12.36
C THR A 464 -15.85 3.33 13.35
N LEU A 465 -17.10 2.86 13.50
CA LEU A 465 -17.41 1.73 14.39
C LEU A 465 -16.87 0.39 13.87
N ALA A 466 -16.79 0.21 12.55
CA ALA A 466 -16.22 -0.99 11.95
C ALA A 466 -14.70 -1.08 12.14
N MET A 467 -14.00 0.06 12.01
CA MET A 467 -12.54 0.12 12.14
C MET A 467 -12.05 -0.18 13.56
N ASP A 468 -12.87 0.10 14.58
CA ASP A 468 -12.59 -0.23 15.99
C ASP A 468 -12.82 -1.72 16.32
N ARG A 469 -13.17 -2.53 15.31
CA ARG A 469 -13.54 -3.94 15.44
C ARG A 469 -12.68 -4.83 14.54
N LYS A 470 -13.11 -6.09 14.36
CA LYS A 470 -12.37 -7.08 13.57
C LYS A 470 -12.64 -6.87 12.08
N ASN A 471 -11.83 -7.54 11.26
CA ASN A 471 -11.96 -7.49 9.81
C ASN A 471 -13.34 -7.94 9.29
N ARG A 472 -14.06 -8.78 10.05
CA ARG A 472 -15.46 -9.12 9.76
C ARG A 472 -16.37 -7.89 9.70
N GLU A 473 -16.34 -7.04 10.73
CA GLU A 473 -17.21 -5.86 10.77
C GLU A 473 -16.80 -4.82 9.72
N LYS A 474 -15.51 -4.77 9.36
CA LYS A 474 -15.03 -3.93 8.24
C LYS A 474 -15.59 -4.38 6.90
N GLU A 475 -15.57 -5.69 6.65
CA GLU A 475 -16.19 -6.27 5.45
C GLU A 475 -17.71 -6.02 5.46
N MET A 476 -18.41 -6.30 6.56
CA MET A 476 -19.85 -6.02 6.70
C MET A 476 -20.19 -4.56 6.40
N ALA A 477 -19.39 -3.60 6.89
CA ALA A 477 -19.58 -2.19 6.59
C ALA A 477 -19.41 -1.88 5.09
N SER A 478 -18.45 -2.52 4.40
CA SER A 478 -18.30 -2.35 2.95
C SER A 478 -19.47 -2.95 2.16
N VAL A 479 -19.93 -4.15 2.53
CA VAL A 479 -21.09 -4.79 1.89
C VAL A 479 -22.34 -3.94 2.07
N LEU A 480 -22.55 -3.47 3.30
CA LEU A 480 -23.67 -2.61 3.63
C LEU A 480 -23.61 -1.32 2.82
N LEU A 481 -22.43 -0.71 2.64
CA LEU A 481 -22.28 0.51 1.86
C LEU A 481 -22.75 0.34 0.41
N SER A 482 -22.43 -0.80 -0.22
CA SER A 482 -22.93 -1.13 -1.56
C SER A 482 -24.45 -1.31 -1.59
N ALA A 483 -25.02 -1.98 -0.60
CA ALA A 483 -26.48 -2.15 -0.52
C ALA A 483 -27.20 -0.81 -0.30
N LEU A 484 -26.68 0.03 0.60
CA LEU A 484 -27.23 1.35 0.86
C LEU A 484 -27.16 2.25 -0.37
N HIS A 485 -26.08 2.21 -1.14
CA HIS A 485 -25.94 2.98 -2.38
C HIS A 485 -26.94 2.57 -3.46
N ILE A 486 -27.33 1.30 -3.51
CA ILE A 486 -28.36 0.81 -4.44
C ILE A 486 -29.76 1.27 -4.02
N GLU A 487 -30.06 1.24 -2.72
CA GLU A 487 -31.44 1.43 -2.23
C GLU A 487 -31.75 2.85 -1.77
N ILE A 488 -30.88 3.47 -0.95
CA ILE A 488 -31.24 4.69 -0.20
C ILE A 488 -30.22 5.85 -0.28
N PHE A 489 -28.94 5.59 -0.54
CA PHE A 489 -27.87 6.61 -0.54
C PHE A 489 -27.54 7.01 -1.97
N SER A 490 -27.47 8.31 -2.23
CA SER A 490 -26.95 8.81 -3.50
C SER A 490 -25.42 8.74 -3.54
N THR A 491 -24.81 8.76 -4.73
CA THR A 491 -23.34 8.89 -4.85
C THR A 491 -22.82 10.15 -4.14
N GLN A 492 -23.60 11.23 -4.09
CA GLN A 492 -23.21 12.44 -3.37
C GLN A 492 -23.17 12.22 -1.86
N ASP A 493 -24.11 11.46 -1.29
CA ASP A 493 -24.10 11.11 0.13
C ASP A 493 -22.87 10.28 0.50
N ILE A 494 -22.44 9.38 -0.41
CA ILE A 494 -21.22 8.59 -0.24
C ILE A 494 -19.99 9.50 -0.27
N VAL A 495 -19.90 10.38 -1.27
CA VAL A 495 -18.80 11.36 -1.41
C VAL A 495 -18.71 12.24 -0.16
N ASP A 496 -19.83 12.83 0.27
CA ASP A 496 -19.88 13.71 1.43
C ASP A 496 -19.54 12.93 2.72
N GLY A 497 -20.00 11.68 2.84
CA GLY A 497 -19.70 10.83 3.99
C GLY A 497 -18.20 10.49 4.09
N PHE A 498 -17.56 10.14 2.97
CA PHE A 498 -16.12 9.93 2.92
C PHE A 498 -15.33 11.23 3.14
N THR A 499 -15.80 12.37 2.63
CA THR A 499 -15.20 13.68 2.94
C THR A 499 -15.24 13.95 4.44
N LEU A 500 -16.41 13.82 5.08
CA LEU A 500 -16.56 14.00 6.54
C LEU A 500 -15.69 13.05 7.36
N LEU A 501 -15.51 11.82 6.87
CA LEU A 501 -14.67 10.81 7.50
C LEU A 501 -13.19 11.18 7.41
N LEU A 502 -12.73 11.59 6.23
CA LEU A 502 -11.35 11.99 5.95
C LEU A 502 -10.95 13.32 6.60
N GLU A 503 -11.88 14.28 6.70
CA GLU A 503 -11.68 15.50 7.50
C GLU A 503 -11.41 15.16 8.97
N SER A 504 -12.02 14.09 9.48
CA SER A 504 -11.77 13.55 10.82
C SER A 504 -10.79 12.38 10.86
N ALA A 505 -10.05 12.09 9.78
CA ALA A 505 -9.12 10.97 9.75
C ALA A 505 -8.06 11.10 10.84
N GLU A 506 -7.60 12.33 11.08
CA GLU A 506 -6.66 12.61 12.16
C GLU A 506 -7.25 12.31 13.54
N ASP A 507 -8.54 12.56 13.76
CA ASP A 507 -9.23 12.29 15.03
C ASP A 507 -9.51 10.80 15.20
N THR A 508 -9.78 10.10 14.11
CA THR A 508 -9.97 8.66 14.10
C THR A 508 -8.66 7.92 14.38
N ALA A 509 -7.52 8.47 13.90
CA ALA A 509 -6.19 7.94 14.17
C ALA A 509 -5.78 7.97 15.66
N LEU A 510 -6.55 8.66 16.50
CA LEU A 510 -6.32 8.71 17.95
C LEU A 510 -6.73 7.43 18.66
N ASP A 511 -7.80 6.84 18.17
CA ASP A 511 -8.38 5.63 18.73
C ASP A 511 -7.83 4.40 17.98
N ILE A 512 -7.35 4.59 16.73
CA ILE A 512 -6.97 3.52 15.82
C ILE A 512 -5.62 3.82 15.16
N LEU A 513 -4.56 3.09 15.57
CA LEU A 513 -3.17 3.34 15.19
C LEU A 513 -2.87 3.25 13.67
N ASP A 514 -3.76 2.64 12.89
CA ASP A 514 -3.64 2.47 11.43
C ASP A 514 -4.84 3.04 10.65
N ALA A 515 -5.51 4.05 11.22
CA ALA A 515 -6.74 4.60 10.66
C ALA A 515 -6.58 5.05 9.19
N SER A 516 -5.46 5.67 8.83
CA SER A 516 -5.23 6.16 7.46
C SER A 516 -5.19 5.01 6.44
N ASN A 517 -4.53 3.89 6.74
CA ASN A 517 -4.48 2.76 5.81
C ASN A 517 -5.84 2.05 5.71
N GLU A 518 -6.53 1.87 6.84
CA GLU A 518 -7.88 1.28 6.85
C GLU A 518 -8.90 2.14 6.08
N LEU A 519 -8.83 3.47 6.25
CA LEU A 519 -9.65 4.41 5.48
C LEU A 519 -9.30 4.37 3.98
N ALA A 520 -8.02 4.23 3.64
CA ALA A 520 -7.60 4.05 2.25
C ALA A 520 -8.15 2.75 1.65
N LEU A 521 -8.19 1.67 2.45
CA LEU A 521 -8.82 0.40 2.05
C LEU A 521 -10.33 0.56 1.83
N PHE A 522 -11.06 1.26 2.71
CA PHE A 522 -12.50 1.56 2.50
C PHE A 522 -12.76 2.38 1.25
N LEU A 523 -11.96 3.43 0.99
CA LEU A 523 -12.06 4.22 -0.24
C LEU A 523 -11.78 3.37 -1.49
N ALA A 524 -10.71 2.58 -1.45
CA ALA A 524 -10.33 1.73 -2.56
C ALA A 524 -11.38 0.63 -2.80
N ARG A 525 -11.92 0.05 -1.73
CA ARG A 525 -12.98 -0.96 -1.78
C ARG A 525 -14.28 -0.40 -2.35
N ALA A 526 -14.69 0.81 -1.93
CA ALA A 526 -15.85 1.50 -2.48
C ALA A 526 -15.74 1.75 -3.98
N VAL A 527 -14.54 1.99 -4.52
CA VAL A 527 -14.31 2.08 -5.96
C VAL A 527 -14.42 0.71 -6.65
N ILE A 528 -13.88 -0.34 -6.04
CA ILE A 528 -13.96 -1.71 -6.60
C ILE A 528 -15.38 -2.29 -6.55
N ASP A 529 -16.19 -1.87 -5.57
CA ASP A 529 -17.60 -2.26 -5.43
C ASP A 529 -18.56 -1.34 -6.22
N ASP A 530 -18.02 -0.49 -7.11
CA ASP A 530 -18.78 0.44 -7.98
C ASP A 530 -19.67 1.44 -7.21
N VAL A 531 -19.42 1.64 -5.91
CA VAL A 531 -20.08 2.66 -5.09
C VAL A 531 -19.55 4.05 -5.43
N LEU A 532 -18.25 4.15 -5.72
CA LEU A 532 -17.56 5.37 -6.15
C LEU A 532 -16.87 5.16 -7.50
N ALA A 533 -16.89 6.18 -8.35
CA ALA A 533 -16.04 6.21 -9.55
C ALA A 533 -14.64 6.77 -9.21
N PRO A 534 -13.59 6.45 -9.99
CA PRO A 534 -12.25 7.02 -9.79
C PRO A 534 -12.22 8.56 -9.75
N LEU A 535 -13.08 9.22 -10.54
CA LEU A 535 -13.24 10.68 -10.55
C LEU A 535 -13.76 11.24 -9.22
N ASN A 536 -14.55 10.47 -8.47
CA ASN A 536 -15.03 10.90 -7.16
C ASN A 536 -13.88 10.98 -6.14
N LEU A 537 -12.80 10.21 -6.30
CA LEU A 537 -11.61 10.35 -5.44
C LEU A 537 -10.91 11.70 -5.66
N GLU A 538 -10.86 12.18 -6.90
CA GLU A 538 -10.32 13.52 -7.20
C GLU A 538 -11.20 14.62 -6.58
N GLU A 539 -12.52 14.45 -6.65
CA GLU A 539 -13.48 15.36 -6.03
C GLU A 539 -13.30 15.39 -4.50
N ILE A 540 -13.28 14.22 -3.84
CA ILE A 540 -13.05 14.12 -2.39
C ILE A 540 -11.71 14.78 -2.02
N GLY A 541 -10.64 14.48 -2.76
CA GLY A 541 -9.32 15.07 -2.53
C GLY A 541 -9.30 16.59 -2.68
N SER A 542 -10.06 17.15 -3.63
CA SER A 542 -10.14 18.60 -3.86
C SER A 542 -10.88 19.37 -2.77
N ARG A 543 -11.78 18.70 -2.04
CA ARG A 543 -12.54 19.28 -0.92
C ARG A 543 -11.75 19.32 0.38
N LEU A 544 -10.69 18.52 0.48
CA LEU A 544 -9.85 18.42 1.66
C LEU A 544 -8.75 19.50 1.67
N ALA A 545 -8.33 19.92 2.86
CA ALA A 545 -7.22 20.85 3.00
C ALA A 545 -5.92 20.26 2.41
N PRO A 546 -5.10 21.05 1.69
CA PRO A 546 -3.86 20.55 1.12
C PRO A 546 -2.89 20.09 2.22
N ASN A 547 -2.28 18.91 2.04
CA ASN A 547 -1.35 18.26 2.98
C ASN A 547 -1.97 17.81 4.32
N CYS A 548 -3.28 17.56 4.39
CA CYS A 548 -3.89 16.89 5.54
C CYS A 548 -3.80 15.36 5.39
N ASN A 549 -3.91 14.62 6.50
CA ASN A 549 -3.87 13.14 6.49
C ASN A 549 -4.96 12.54 5.58
N GLY A 550 -6.12 13.20 5.47
CA GLY A 550 -7.18 12.79 4.56
C GLY A 550 -6.74 12.83 3.09
N SER A 551 -6.01 13.87 2.69
CA SER A 551 -5.49 13.99 1.31
C SER A 551 -4.43 12.92 0.99
N GLU A 552 -3.58 12.59 1.96
CA GLU A 552 -2.61 11.50 1.82
C GLU A 552 -3.31 10.13 1.74
N THR A 553 -4.35 9.93 2.55
CA THR A 553 -5.20 8.73 2.51
C THR A 553 -5.83 8.50 1.13
N VAL A 554 -6.30 9.57 0.47
CA VAL A 554 -6.81 9.50 -0.91
C VAL A 554 -5.70 9.08 -1.89
N HIS A 555 -4.48 9.60 -1.74
CA HIS A 555 -3.34 9.19 -2.58
C HIS A 555 -2.93 7.73 -2.37
N VAL A 556 -2.99 7.24 -1.13
CA VAL A 556 -2.77 5.82 -0.83
C VAL A 556 -3.85 4.97 -1.48
N ALA A 557 -5.13 5.34 -1.37
CA ALA A 557 -6.23 4.63 -2.02
C ALA A 557 -6.07 4.57 -3.55
N GLN A 558 -5.69 5.68 -4.18
CA GLN A 558 -5.39 5.73 -5.63
C GLN A 558 -4.25 4.79 -6.01
N SER A 559 -3.19 4.75 -5.19
CA SER A 559 -2.06 3.85 -5.40
C SER A 559 -2.45 2.38 -5.27
N LEU A 560 -3.32 2.05 -4.31
CA LEU A 560 -3.86 0.69 -4.11
C LEU A 560 -4.71 0.24 -5.31
N ILE A 561 -5.57 1.12 -5.84
CA ILE A 561 -6.40 0.84 -7.02
C ILE A 561 -5.53 0.66 -8.28
N GLY A 562 -4.45 1.45 -8.41
CA GLY A 562 -3.53 1.38 -9.55
C GLY A 562 -2.61 0.16 -9.56
N ALA A 563 -2.55 -0.62 -8.48
CA ALA A 563 -1.66 -1.77 -8.37
C ALA A 563 -2.11 -2.97 -9.25
N ARG A 564 -1.16 -3.83 -9.63
CA ARG A 564 -1.49 -5.06 -10.38
C ARG A 564 -2.38 -5.97 -9.54
N HIS A 565 -3.45 -6.49 -10.13
CA HIS A 565 -4.48 -7.29 -9.44
C HIS A 565 -5.20 -6.56 -8.29
N ALA A 566 -5.21 -5.22 -8.28
CA ALA A 566 -5.87 -4.41 -7.24
C ALA A 566 -7.31 -4.86 -6.96
N GLY A 567 -8.10 -5.12 -8.01
CA GLY A 567 -9.49 -5.57 -7.84
C GLY A 567 -9.62 -6.83 -6.99
N GLU A 568 -8.86 -7.90 -7.29
CA GLU A 568 -8.92 -9.15 -6.52
C GLU A 568 -8.35 -9.02 -5.11
N ARG A 569 -7.32 -8.18 -4.93
CA ARG A 569 -6.68 -7.94 -3.63
C ARG A 569 -7.57 -7.10 -2.72
N LEU A 570 -8.14 -6.02 -3.24
CA LEU A 570 -9.05 -5.14 -2.51
C LEU A 570 -10.36 -5.85 -2.20
N LEU A 571 -10.86 -6.74 -3.08
CA LEU A 571 -11.99 -7.62 -2.78
C LEU A 571 -11.74 -8.56 -1.58
N ARG A 572 -10.49 -8.70 -1.11
CA ARG A 572 -10.09 -9.59 -0.01
C ARG A 572 -9.34 -8.86 1.09
N CYS A 573 -9.31 -7.52 1.11
CA CYS A 573 -8.45 -6.76 2.01
C CYS A 573 -8.72 -7.02 3.50
N TRP A 574 -9.95 -7.44 3.84
CA TRP A 574 -10.34 -7.83 5.19
C TRP A 574 -10.67 -9.34 5.32
N GLY A 575 -10.34 -10.14 4.30
CA GLY A 575 -10.68 -11.56 4.23
C GLY A 575 -12.17 -11.82 3.94
N GLY A 576 -12.54 -13.09 3.73
CA GLY A 576 -13.94 -13.46 3.57
C GLY A 576 -14.68 -13.27 4.90
N GLY A 577 -15.60 -12.31 4.97
CA GLY A 577 -16.28 -11.79 6.17
C GLY A 577 -16.98 -12.78 7.10
N THR A 578 -16.89 -14.09 6.85
CA THR A 578 -17.41 -15.17 7.68
C THR A 578 -16.33 -15.93 8.48
N GLY A 579 -15.04 -15.59 8.32
CA GLY A 579 -13.93 -16.23 9.05
C GLY A 579 -13.52 -17.61 8.50
N TRP A 580 -13.82 -17.89 7.24
CA TRP A 580 -13.43 -19.13 6.55
C TRP A 580 -12.10 -18.95 5.83
N ALA A 581 -11.24 -19.96 5.87
CA ALA A 581 -10.17 -20.06 4.88
C ALA A 581 -10.79 -20.24 3.49
N VAL A 582 -10.18 -19.64 2.46
CA VAL A 582 -10.69 -19.69 1.08
C VAL A 582 -10.85 -21.14 0.60
N GLU A 583 -9.98 -22.02 1.08
CA GLU A 583 -9.94 -23.45 0.80
C GLU A 583 -11.14 -24.16 1.40
N ASP A 584 -11.55 -23.80 2.62
CA ASP A 584 -12.75 -24.35 3.26
C ASP A 584 -14.03 -23.89 2.52
N ALA A 585 -14.04 -22.66 2.01
CA ALA A 585 -15.15 -22.14 1.20
C ALA A 585 -15.24 -22.87 -0.15
N LYS A 586 -14.10 -23.10 -0.83
CA LYS A 586 -14.04 -23.89 -2.07
C LYS A 586 -14.55 -25.32 -1.84
N ASP A 587 -14.14 -25.97 -0.75
CA ASP A 587 -14.58 -27.32 -0.40
C ASP A 587 -16.08 -27.40 -0.15
N LYS A 588 -16.65 -26.38 0.53
CA LYS A 588 -18.09 -26.28 0.73
C LYS A 588 -18.87 -26.04 -0.57
N ILE A 589 -18.37 -25.17 -1.44
CA ILE A 589 -18.97 -24.93 -2.76
C ILE A 589 -18.98 -26.22 -3.57
N VAL A 590 -17.89 -26.98 -3.55
CA VAL A 590 -17.82 -28.27 -4.25
C VAL A 590 -18.86 -29.25 -3.70
N LYS A 591 -18.95 -29.41 -2.37
CA LYS A 591 -19.95 -30.30 -1.73
C LYS A 591 -21.39 -29.88 -2.05
N LEU A 592 -21.68 -28.58 -2.00
CA LEU A 592 -22.98 -28.03 -2.37
C LEU A 592 -23.36 -28.37 -3.81
N LEU A 593 -22.42 -28.22 -4.75
CA LEU A 593 -22.66 -28.51 -6.16
C LEU A 593 -22.83 -30.02 -6.40
N GLU A 594 -22.09 -30.87 -5.69
CA GLU A 594 -22.26 -32.34 -5.73
C GLU A 594 -23.61 -32.80 -5.16
N GLU A 595 -24.06 -32.18 -4.06
CA GLU A 595 -25.37 -32.43 -3.46
C GLU A 595 -26.48 -32.00 -4.41
N TYR A 596 -26.38 -30.81 -5.01
CA TYR A 596 -27.33 -30.35 -6.02
C TYR A 596 -27.32 -31.23 -7.28
N GLU A 597 -26.16 -31.70 -7.72
CA GLU A 597 -26.07 -32.62 -8.86
C GLU A 597 -26.92 -33.89 -8.63
N THR A 598 -26.82 -34.42 -7.41
CA THR A 598 -27.48 -35.67 -7.00
C THR A 598 -28.96 -35.47 -6.68
N GLY A 599 -29.30 -34.39 -5.96
CA GLY A 599 -30.65 -34.10 -5.45
C GLY A 599 -31.53 -33.29 -6.41
N GLY A 600 -30.94 -32.38 -7.18
CA GLY A 600 -31.64 -31.52 -8.15
C GLY A 600 -32.56 -30.46 -7.54
N VAL A 601 -32.47 -30.21 -6.23
CA VAL A 601 -33.34 -29.26 -5.53
C VAL A 601 -32.73 -27.85 -5.61
N VAL A 602 -33.16 -27.06 -6.61
CA VAL A 602 -32.62 -25.72 -6.88
C VAL A 602 -32.77 -24.78 -5.67
N GLY A 603 -33.94 -24.77 -5.03
CA GLY A 603 -34.20 -23.88 -3.89
C GLY A 603 -33.29 -24.12 -2.69
N GLU A 604 -32.89 -25.38 -2.45
CA GLU A 604 -31.94 -25.74 -1.41
C GLU A 604 -30.54 -25.29 -1.78
N ALA A 605 -30.11 -25.52 -3.02
CA ALA A 605 -28.81 -25.06 -3.50
C ALA A 605 -28.67 -23.52 -3.47
N CYS A 606 -29.70 -22.79 -3.91
CA CYS A 606 -29.74 -21.32 -3.83
C CYS A 606 -29.72 -20.84 -2.37
N GLN A 607 -30.42 -21.54 -1.47
CA GLN A 607 -30.37 -21.20 -0.04
C GLN A 607 -28.98 -21.48 0.54
N CYS A 608 -28.35 -22.61 0.22
CA CYS A 608 -26.99 -22.88 0.67
C CYS A 608 -25.98 -21.87 0.12
N ILE A 609 -26.13 -21.39 -1.12
CA ILE A 609 -25.31 -20.30 -1.68
C ILE A 609 -25.54 -19.00 -0.91
N ARG A 610 -26.79 -18.67 -0.51
CA ARG A 610 -27.08 -17.54 0.39
C ARG A 610 -26.39 -17.72 1.75
N ASP A 611 -26.50 -18.91 2.32
CA ASP A 611 -25.97 -19.25 3.65
C ASP A 611 -24.42 -19.29 3.68
N LEU A 612 -23.75 -19.36 2.52
CA LEU A 612 -22.30 -19.15 2.45
C LEU A 612 -21.92 -17.72 2.84
N GLY A 613 -22.80 -16.73 2.67
CA GLY A 613 -22.56 -15.34 3.05
C GLY A 613 -21.38 -14.71 2.30
N MET A 614 -21.08 -15.18 1.09
CA MET A 614 -19.93 -14.75 0.29
C MET A 614 -20.31 -14.28 -1.12
N PRO A 615 -21.16 -13.25 -1.27
CA PRO A 615 -21.67 -12.81 -2.58
C PRO A 615 -20.54 -12.42 -3.57
N PHE A 616 -19.41 -11.92 -3.06
CA PHE A 616 -18.24 -11.55 -3.88
C PHE A 616 -17.40 -12.74 -4.34
N PHE A 617 -17.56 -13.91 -3.71
CA PHE A 617 -16.90 -15.16 -4.07
C PHE A 617 -17.78 -16.07 -4.94
N ASN A 618 -18.98 -15.61 -5.31
CA ASN A 618 -19.91 -16.37 -6.14
C ASN A 618 -19.34 -16.70 -7.54
N HIS A 619 -18.35 -15.97 -8.04
CA HIS A 619 -17.60 -16.36 -9.24
C HIS A 619 -16.92 -17.74 -9.11
N GLU A 620 -16.59 -18.20 -7.90
CA GLU A 620 -16.09 -19.55 -7.66
C GLU A 620 -17.21 -20.60 -7.78
N VAL A 621 -18.43 -20.29 -7.34
CA VAL A 621 -19.62 -21.13 -7.60
C VAL A 621 -19.83 -21.27 -9.11
N VAL A 622 -19.76 -20.17 -9.86
CA VAL A 622 -19.86 -20.17 -11.33
C VAL A 622 -18.75 -21.02 -11.96
N LYS A 623 -17.49 -20.78 -11.57
CA LYS A 623 -16.33 -21.53 -12.08
C LYS A 623 -16.49 -23.04 -11.83
N LYS A 624 -16.77 -23.44 -10.59
CA LYS A 624 -16.88 -24.85 -10.20
C LYS A 624 -18.10 -25.52 -10.83
N ALA A 625 -19.23 -24.81 -10.95
CA ALA A 625 -20.42 -25.32 -11.64
C ALA A 625 -20.15 -25.57 -13.13
N LEU A 626 -19.45 -24.65 -13.82
CA LEU A 626 -19.07 -24.82 -15.22
C LEU A 626 -18.09 -25.97 -15.43
N VAL A 627 -17.06 -26.08 -14.58
CA VAL A 627 -16.11 -27.20 -14.62
C VAL A 627 -16.84 -28.52 -14.39
N MET A 628 -17.69 -28.61 -13.38
CA MET A 628 -18.49 -29.81 -13.10
C MET A 628 -19.45 -30.15 -14.26
N ALA A 629 -20.04 -29.15 -14.92
CA ALA A 629 -20.86 -29.34 -16.11
C ALA A 629 -20.05 -29.95 -17.27
N MET A 630 -18.82 -29.48 -17.48
CA MET A 630 -17.92 -29.97 -18.53
C MET A 630 -17.41 -31.40 -18.25
N GLU A 631 -17.07 -31.70 -17.00
CA GLU A 631 -16.61 -33.02 -16.54
C GLU A 631 -17.72 -34.07 -16.64
N LYS A 632 -18.90 -33.76 -16.09
CA LYS A 632 -19.99 -34.72 -15.92
C LYS A 632 -21.04 -34.68 -17.05
N LYS A 633 -20.89 -33.77 -18.03
CA LYS A 633 -21.86 -33.49 -19.10
C LYS A 633 -23.26 -33.21 -18.56
N ASN A 634 -23.33 -32.45 -17.47
CA ASN A 634 -24.58 -32.24 -16.74
C ASN A 634 -25.09 -30.81 -16.94
N GLU A 635 -26.17 -30.66 -17.71
CA GLU A 635 -26.80 -29.36 -17.98
C GLU A 635 -27.49 -28.76 -16.75
N ARG A 636 -27.75 -29.54 -15.69
CA ARG A 636 -28.41 -29.06 -14.46
C ARG A 636 -27.64 -27.94 -13.77
N MET A 637 -26.31 -27.92 -13.91
CA MET A 637 -25.47 -26.85 -13.38
C MET A 637 -25.79 -25.50 -14.05
N LEU A 638 -26.14 -25.50 -15.33
CA LEU A 638 -26.59 -24.31 -16.04
C LEU A 638 -27.97 -23.88 -15.56
N ASP A 639 -28.86 -24.81 -15.21
CA ASP A 639 -30.17 -24.48 -14.63
C ASP A 639 -30.02 -23.82 -13.24
N LEU A 640 -29.08 -24.29 -12.41
CA LEU A 640 -28.76 -23.64 -11.14
C LEU A 640 -28.22 -22.22 -11.34
N LEU A 641 -27.27 -22.05 -12.26
CA LEU A 641 -26.73 -20.73 -12.58
C LEU A 641 -27.78 -19.78 -13.15
N GLN A 642 -28.74 -20.31 -13.93
CA GLN A 642 -29.87 -19.53 -14.42
C GLN A 642 -30.70 -18.99 -13.26
N GLU A 643 -31.08 -19.85 -12.32
CA GLU A 643 -31.95 -19.48 -11.20
C GLU A 643 -31.23 -18.55 -10.23
N CYS A 644 -29.96 -18.81 -9.96
CA CYS A 644 -29.11 -17.89 -9.18
C CYS A 644 -28.98 -16.52 -9.85
N TYR A 645 -28.95 -16.45 -11.18
CA TYR A 645 -28.91 -15.18 -11.92
C TYR A 645 -30.27 -14.45 -11.89
N SER A 646 -31.39 -15.16 -12.08
CA SER A 646 -32.73 -14.55 -12.05
C SER A 646 -33.14 -14.08 -10.66
N GLU A 647 -32.72 -14.76 -9.59
CA GLU A 647 -32.91 -14.31 -8.21
C GLU A 647 -31.96 -13.18 -7.80
N GLY A 648 -31.02 -12.76 -8.66
CA GLY A 648 -30.00 -11.76 -8.34
C GLY A 648 -28.93 -12.24 -7.35
N LEU A 649 -28.93 -13.54 -7.02
CA LEU A 649 -27.97 -14.17 -6.11
C LEU A 649 -26.55 -14.18 -6.69
N ILE A 650 -26.42 -14.34 -8.01
CA ILE A 650 -25.16 -14.20 -8.74
C ILE A 650 -25.31 -13.05 -9.72
N THR A 651 -24.55 -11.98 -9.51
CA THR A 651 -24.59 -10.80 -10.37
C THR A 651 -23.90 -11.04 -11.71
N THR A 652 -24.20 -10.22 -12.71
CA THR A 652 -23.54 -10.24 -14.03
C THR A 652 -22.01 -10.13 -13.92
N ASN A 653 -21.51 -9.37 -12.95
CA ASN A 653 -20.06 -9.24 -12.69
C ASN A 653 -19.47 -10.56 -12.18
N GLN A 654 -20.12 -11.22 -11.21
CA GLN A 654 -19.68 -12.52 -10.68
C GLN A 654 -19.75 -13.62 -11.74
N MET A 655 -20.78 -13.57 -12.60
CA MET A 655 -20.91 -14.46 -13.75
C MET A 655 -19.74 -14.26 -14.73
N THR A 656 -19.47 -13.01 -15.11
CA THR A 656 -18.35 -12.67 -16.02
C THR A 656 -17.00 -13.10 -15.47
N LYS A 657 -16.74 -12.86 -14.18
CA LYS A 657 -15.52 -13.30 -13.50
C LYS A 657 -15.38 -14.82 -13.46
N GLY A 658 -16.47 -15.54 -13.18
CA GLY A 658 -16.49 -17.00 -13.17
C GLY A 658 -16.15 -17.61 -14.52
N PHE A 659 -16.79 -17.12 -15.59
CA PHE A 659 -16.48 -17.52 -16.97
C PHE A 659 -15.06 -17.15 -17.39
N GLY A 660 -14.57 -15.97 -16.99
CA GLY A 660 -13.18 -15.55 -17.22
C GLY A 660 -12.17 -16.51 -16.59
N ARG A 661 -12.40 -16.94 -15.35
CA ARG A 661 -11.51 -17.90 -14.66
C ARG A 661 -11.50 -19.29 -15.28
N VAL A 662 -12.62 -19.74 -15.83
CA VAL A 662 -12.64 -21.00 -16.59
C VAL A 662 -11.84 -20.83 -17.87
N LYS A 663 -12.02 -19.70 -18.58
CA LYS A 663 -11.28 -19.37 -19.81
C LYS A 663 -9.76 -19.35 -19.58
N ASP A 664 -9.31 -18.71 -18.51
CA ASP A 664 -7.88 -18.58 -18.17
C ASP A 664 -7.24 -19.93 -17.78
N GLY A 665 -8.05 -20.90 -17.31
CA GLY A 665 -7.61 -22.24 -16.94
C GLY A 665 -7.89 -23.33 -17.98
N LEU A 666 -8.30 -22.97 -19.20
CA LEU A 666 -8.70 -23.96 -20.23
C LEU A 666 -7.58 -24.91 -20.63
N ASP A 667 -6.34 -24.41 -20.69
CA ASP A 667 -5.18 -25.22 -21.08
C ASP A 667 -4.92 -26.34 -20.06
N ASP A 668 -5.07 -26.05 -18.77
CA ASP A 668 -4.95 -27.05 -17.69
C ASP A 668 -6.16 -28.00 -17.69
N LEU A 669 -7.38 -27.47 -17.86
CA LEU A 669 -8.61 -28.26 -17.95
C LEU A 669 -8.60 -29.22 -19.15
N ALA A 670 -7.94 -28.86 -20.25
CA ALA A 670 -7.81 -29.70 -21.44
C ALA A 670 -6.97 -30.97 -21.20
N LEU A 671 -6.14 -30.97 -20.14
CA LEU A 671 -5.38 -32.16 -19.73
C LEU A 671 -6.30 -33.26 -19.19
N ASP A 672 -7.36 -32.88 -18.48
CA ASP A 672 -8.33 -33.79 -17.86
C ASP A 672 -9.60 -33.99 -18.72
N ILE A 673 -9.97 -32.98 -19.52
CA ILE A 673 -11.17 -32.96 -20.37
C ILE A 673 -10.74 -32.62 -21.81
N PRO A 674 -10.54 -33.62 -22.69
CA PRO A 674 -9.99 -33.40 -24.03
C PRO A 674 -10.80 -32.47 -24.95
N ASP A 675 -12.09 -32.26 -24.65
CA ASP A 675 -13.03 -31.39 -25.36
C ASP A 675 -13.43 -30.12 -24.56
N ALA A 676 -12.63 -29.72 -23.56
CA ALA A 676 -12.91 -28.57 -22.69
C ALA A 676 -13.15 -27.26 -23.46
N GLU A 677 -12.30 -26.97 -24.46
CA GLU A 677 -12.38 -25.71 -25.23
C GLU A 677 -13.68 -25.64 -26.07
N GLU A 678 -14.09 -26.76 -26.66
CA GLU A 678 -15.34 -26.84 -27.44
C GLU A 678 -16.57 -26.70 -26.54
N LYS A 679 -16.59 -27.39 -25.39
CA LYS A 679 -17.67 -27.29 -24.41
C LYS A 679 -17.79 -25.89 -23.82
N PHE A 680 -16.66 -25.27 -23.48
CA PHE A 680 -16.65 -23.91 -22.96
C PHE A 680 -17.24 -22.91 -23.96
N LYS A 681 -16.92 -23.03 -25.26
CA LYS A 681 -17.52 -22.19 -26.32
C LYS A 681 -19.04 -22.32 -26.33
N VAL A 682 -19.58 -23.54 -26.23
CA VAL A 682 -21.03 -23.78 -26.18
C VAL A 682 -21.68 -23.12 -24.95
N TYR A 683 -21.06 -23.25 -23.78
CA TYR A 683 -21.57 -22.63 -22.55
C TYR A 683 -21.44 -21.11 -22.54
N TYR A 684 -20.38 -20.58 -23.15
CA TYR A 684 -20.19 -19.15 -23.33
C TYR A 684 -21.27 -18.56 -24.25
N GLU A 685 -21.54 -19.20 -25.40
CA GLU A 685 -22.64 -18.81 -26.29
C GLU A 685 -24.00 -18.89 -25.59
N HIS A 686 -24.24 -19.95 -24.80
CA HIS A 686 -25.44 -20.08 -23.98
C HIS A 686 -25.61 -18.90 -23.02
N ALA A 687 -24.54 -18.54 -22.30
CA ALA A 687 -24.54 -17.43 -21.35
C ALA A 687 -24.78 -16.08 -22.04
N MET A 688 -24.24 -15.88 -23.24
CA MET A 688 -24.51 -14.69 -24.05
C MET A 688 -25.99 -14.60 -24.48
N VAL A 689 -26.60 -15.70 -24.93
CA VAL A 689 -28.02 -15.75 -25.32
C VAL A 689 -28.95 -15.47 -24.13
N ARG A 690 -28.57 -15.95 -22.94
CA ARG A 690 -29.35 -15.76 -21.72
C ARG A 690 -29.09 -14.43 -21.00
N GLY A 691 -28.23 -13.58 -21.56
CA GLY A 691 -27.92 -12.26 -21.00
C GLY A 691 -27.13 -12.31 -19.70
N TRP A 692 -26.46 -13.42 -19.42
CA TRP A 692 -25.59 -13.61 -18.25
C TRP A 692 -24.26 -12.86 -18.38
N LEU A 693 -23.83 -12.64 -19.62
CA LEU A 693 -22.59 -11.99 -19.99
C LEU A 693 -22.90 -10.80 -20.91
N VAL A 694 -22.15 -9.71 -20.75
CA VAL A 694 -22.24 -8.53 -21.61
C VAL A 694 -21.25 -8.72 -22.78
N PRO A 695 -21.62 -8.41 -24.04
CA PRO A 695 -20.67 -8.38 -25.14
C PRO A 695 -19.55 -7.38 -24.84
N ALA A 696 -18.30 -7.81 -25.02
CA ALA A 696 -17.13 -6.95 -24.92
C ALA A 696 -17.12 -5.87 -26.02
#